data_AF-A0A9D1DUE8-F1
#
_entry.id   AF-A0A9D1DUE8-F1
#
_cell.length_a   1.000
_cell.length_b   1.000
_cell.length_c   1.000
_cell.angle_alpha   90.00
_cell.angle_beta   90.00
_cell.angle_gamma   90.00
#
_symmetry.space_group_name_H-M   'P 1'
#
loop_
_entity.id
_entity.type
_entity.pdbx_description
1 polymer ?
#
loop_
_entity_poly.entity_id
_entity_poly.type
_entity_poly.pdbx_seq_one_letter_code
_entity_poly.pdbx_strand_id
1 'polypeptide(L)'
;MDDRTMITELSNMTLPTFIRKFNLMTLDEKTKLLNNPYLDELNEVIFSSLFLQVQNMTEVRELLNSKKIFHKVLTSPKNKKKRNILNIIGEENLPLLKYIFESDYILDYKEQFLDYIDSIDYEQFRKVLENINLTKLYHLFFKENNIEELENIIGISSLNKDISSSFFQKVKMNILNPLGVLKIKNEKELVLYTKFGLLIEVLEELPEITFKNGVVLPYQNILDVKEGKVNKLISLLKEKGDYLEEDLLEVSLKLYYIFDYDNARNIILDKFTNITPSAINRIIDFNFKDHRREYRTKHQERFYHYGMENEVVDALNNNDYNFFSNLLYDADEEKILWLRDEFLKIVSMNKDNKNLNEALKVKLLELINERESKAKEDYAKDIRKRLSSKTDKKLSVNDLKELFKDVSLVNLLNNYDQDILVRLRQFLLGNLKDNNDCLLRLIINKEALGLNNLLGKLINQYDLIESIAKKNKLSLNSILDVIDIVKTSFFSLKPNEQDIFLSTIANIISSKEYCTGKSEEEILKETCQLHVERKSKVYASIPTIEGESDSFSYRVAPFDAEYLLAAGVDAKNCFRISGKGEDFFRYCLTSNQAVIMYFTNEKTNHTYICPIIRSGNAIHCNGVDPKLPLDERDDFFKAFTKAMNEIIMISSNESIDSERIEVATITNLHLEDYFRENSYLKYQLETYIPIDCPCYTDYNKKDKENYIISKSDDYKDNKYYLAKDKFYQKRKEDYEFNIDKEYDKERLSLIVNSIAYSAIDYKNISPSLKNRAKRTFKLIDVNTFKYIVGNKDWYVAIDDQYNILANLLPYDERAKKEYIKHLAQAPLLIENMEKEEEEYGISRENLSKNK
;
A
#
# COMPACT_ATOMS: atom_id res chain seq x y z
N MET A 1 67.52 -20.70 -25.56
CA MET A 1 67.47 -21.14 -24.16
C MET A 1 66.97 -22.56 -24.15
N ASP A 2 67.62 -23.43 -23.38
CA ASP A 2 67.05 -24.73 -23.00
C ASP A 2 65.77 -24.49 -22.17
N ASP A 3 64.74 -25.30 -22.38
CA ASP A 3 63.41 -25.14 -21.82
C ASP A 3 63.45 -25.04 -20.28
N ARG A 4 64.38 -25.78 -19.65
CA ARG A 4 64.57 -25.75 -18.19
C ARG A 4 65.23 -24.47 -17.67
N THR A 5 66.09 -23.86 -18.48
CA THR A 5 66.77 -22.60 -18.12
C THR A 5 65.76 -21.46 -18.03
N MET A 6 64.76 -21.46 -18.92
CA MET A 6 63.70 -20.46 -18.95
C MET A 6 62.79 -20.52 -17.72
N ILE A 7 62.38 -21.72 -17.31
CA ILE A 7 61.59 -21.91 -16.08
C ILE A 7 62.37 -21.52 -14.83
N THR A 8 63.67 -21.84 -14.78
CA THR A 8 64.54 -21.47 -13.66
C THR A 8 64.68 -19.95 -13.54
N GLU A 9 64.83 -19.23 -14.66
CA GLU A 9 64.91 -17.77 -14.67
C GLU A 9 63.60 -17.15 -14.17
N LEU A 10 62.46 -17.62 -14.66
CA LEU A 10 61.14 -17.12 -14.25
C LEU A 10 60.85 -17.39 -12.78
N SER A 11 61.24 -18.56 -12.26
CA SER A 11 61.04 -18.95 -10.85
C SER A 11 61.80 -18.06 -9.87
N ASN A 12 62.90 -17.43 -10.30
CA ASN A 12 63.72 -16.54 -9.49
C ASN A 12 63.27 -15.07 -9.57
N MET A 13 62.24 -14.73 -10.35
CA MET A 13 61.73 -13.37 -10.46
C MET A 13 60.78 -13.01 -9.32
N THR A 14 60.74 -11.74 -8.94
CA THR A 14 59.63 -11.23 -8.12
C THR A 14 58.35 -11.20 -8.94
N LEU A 15 57.19 -11.39 -8.30
CA LEU A 15 55.90 -11.41 -8.99
C LEU A 15 55.64 -10.15 -9.87
N PRO A 16 55.91 -8.91 -9.43
CA PRO A 16 55.76 -7.73 -10.29
C PRO A 16 56.68 -7.75 -11.52
N THR A 17 57.91 -8.21 -11.36
CA THR A 17 58.88 -8.34 -12.46
C THR A 17 58.43 -9.40 -13.47
N PHE A 18 57.93 -10.53 -12.97
CA PHE A 18 57.37 -11.60 -13.78
C PHE A 18 56.18 -11.11 -14.60
N ILE A 19 55.17 -10.50 -13.96
CA ILE A 19 53.96 -10.01 -14.64
C ILE A 19 54.32 -9.00 -15.73
N ARG A 20 55.23 -8.06 -15.42
CA ARG A 20 55.71 -7.09 -16.41
C ARG A 20 56.41 -7.79 -17.58
N LYS A 21 57.27 -8.79 -17.32
CA LYS A 21 57.96 -9.54 -18.37
C LYS A 21 56.97 -10.36 -19.21
N PHE A 22 56.03 -11.04 -18.60
CA PHE A 22 55.00 -11.85 -19.27
C PHE A 22 54.09 -10.99 -20.16
N ASN A 23 53.66 -9.82 -19.70
CA ASN A 23 52.84 -8.91 -20.51
C ASN A 23 53.59 -8.34 -21.73
N LEU A 24 54.92 -8.28 -21.68
CA LEU A 24 55.77 -7.84 -22.77
C LEU A 24 56.15 -8.97 -23.75
N MET A 25 55.85 -10.24 -23.43
CA MET A 25 56.09 -11.36 -24.33
C MET A 25 55.15 -11.33 -25.53
N THR A 26 55.71 -11.65 -26.70
CA THR A 26 54.95 -11.93 -27.93
C THR A 26 54.08 -13.18 -27.78
N LEU A 27 53.10 -13.35 -28.66
CA LEU A 27 52.21 -14.52 -28.63
C LEU A 27 53.01 -15.83 -28.76
N ASP A 28 54.00 -15.90 -29.65
CA ASP A 28 54.87 -17.08 -29.81
C ASP A 28 55.69 -17.39 -28.54
N GLU A 29 56.21 -16.36 -27.85
CA GLU A 29 56.95 -16.54 -26.60
C GLU A 29 56.05 -17.04 -25.47
N LYS A 30 54.80 -16.55 -25.41
CA LYS A 30 53.78 -17.05 -24.47
C LYS A 30 53.43 -18.50 -24.79
N THR A 31 53.14 -18.83 -26.04
CA THR A 31 52.85 -20.20 -26.49
C THR A 31 54.01 -21.15 -26.18
N LYS A 32 55.25 -20.72 -26.37
CA LYS A 32 56.44 -21.50 -26.03
C LYS A 32 56.63 -21.69 -24.52
N LEU A 33 56.31 -20.68 -23.72
CA LEU A 33 56.29 -20.79 -22.26
C LEU A 33 55.20 -21.77 -21.79
N LEU A 34 53.99 -21.66 -22.33
CA LEU A 34 52.87 -22.54 -21.96
C LEU A 34 53.10 -23.99 -22.39
N ASN A 35 53.75 -24.23 -23.53
CA ASN A 35 54.12 -25.58 -23.99
C ASN A 35 55.42 -26.12 -23.36
N ASN A 36 56.02 -25.42 -22.40
CA ASN A 36 57.26 -25.84 -21.79
C ASN A 36 57.04 -27.08 -20.88
N PRO A 37 57.79 -28.18 -21.09
CA PRO A 37 57.60 -29.42 -20.33
C PRO A 37 57.93 -29.31 -18.82
N TYR A 38 58.59 -28.23 -18.40
CA TYR A 38 58.95 -27.93 -17.01
C TYR A 38 58.06 -26.87 -16.36
N LEU A 39 56.94 -26.47 -16.98
CA LEU A 39 56.05 -25.42 -16.46
C LEU A 39 55.53 -25.71 -15.03
N ASP A 40 55.37 -26.98 -14.70
CA ASP A 40 55.00 -27.48 -13.38
C ASP A 40 56.11 -27.31 -12.33
N GLU A 41 57.35 -27.00 -12.71
CA GLU A 41 58.46 -26.67 -11.78
C GLU A 41 58.44 -25.19 -11.32
N LEU A 42 57.57 -24.33 -11.88
CA LEU A 42 57.48 -22.91 -11.48
C LEU A 42 57.12 -22.73 -9.99
N ASN A 43 57.55 -21.64 -9.37
CA ASN A 43 57.00 -21.25 -8.05
C ASN A 43 55.47 -21.14 -8.10
N GLU A 44 54.76 -21.63 -7.07
CA GLU A 44 53.29 -21.67 -7.02
C GLU A 44 52.64 -20.29 -7.27
N VAL A 45 53.18 -19.22 -6.68
CA VAL A 45 52.66 -17.86 -6.84
C VAL A 45 52.80 -17.37 -8.29
N ILE A 46 53.94 -17.69 -8.91
CA ILE A 46 54.23 -17.33 -10.30
C ILE A 46 53.37 -18.17 -11.25
N PHE A 47 53.23 -19.45 -10.96
CA PHE A 47 52.37 -20.37 -11.70
C PHE A 47 50.90 -19.94 -11.65
N SER A 48 50.34 -19.65 -10.47
CA SER A 48 48.95 -19.16 -10.35
C SER A 48 48.76 -17.86 -11.12
N SER A 49 49.73 -16.94 -11.03
CA SER A 49 49.66 -15.65 -11.74
C SER A 49 49.77 -15.78 -13.25
N LEU A 50 50.61 -16.71 -13.72
CA LEU A 50 50.71 -17.07 -15.13
C LEU A 50 49.39 -17.67 -15.64
N PHE A 51 48.89 -18.69 -14.93
CA PHE A 51 47.66 -19.40 -15.28
C PHE A 51 46.46 -18.45 -15.38
N LEU A 52 46.31 -17.53 -14.43
CA LEU A 52 45.23 -16.53 -14.43
C LEU A 52 45.39 -15.45 -15.52
N GLN A 53 46.59 -15.27 -16.09
CA GLN A 53 46.85 -14.32 -17.19
C GLN A 53 46.68 -14.94 -18.58
N VAL A 54 46.50 -16.26 -18.69
CA VAL A 54 46.18 -16.91 -19.97
C VAL A 54 44.71 -16.64 -20.31
N GLN A 55 44.47 -15.74 -21.26
CA GLN A 55 43.12 -15.36 -21.69
C GLN A 55 42.52 -16.29 -22.76
N ASN A 56 43.32 -17.19 -23.35
CA ASN A 56 42.90 -18.08 -24.42
C ASN A 56 42.46 -19.45 -23.87
N MET A 57 41.17 -19.77 -24.02
CA MET A 57 40.58 -21.04 -23.58
C MET A 57 41.18 -22.29 -24.22
N THR A 58 41.72 -22.19 -25.45
CA THR A 58 42.35 -23.33 -26.13
C THR A 58 43.69 -23.68 -25.48
N GLU A 59 44.49 -22.67 -25.18
CA GLU A 59 45.80 -22.83 -24.51
C GLU A 59 45.64 -23.38 -23.08
N VAL A 60 44.65 -22.89 -22.34
CA VAL A 60 44.38 -23.39 -20.98
C VAL A 60 43.95 -24.86 -20.99
N ARG A 61 43.17 -25.30 -21.98
CA ARG A 61 42.77 -26.70 -22.12
C ARG A 61 43.97 -27.60 -22.40
N GLU A 62 44.89 -27.18 -23.26
CA GLU A 62 46.11 -27.93 -23.56
C GLU A 62 47.00 -28.09 -22.32
N LEU A 63 47.13 -27.03 -21.51
CA LEU A 63 47.85 -27.08 -20.23
C LEU A 63 47.25 -28.08 -19.24
N LEU A 64 45.92 -28.07 -19.12
CA LEU A 64 45.19 -28.91 -18.17
C LEU A 64 45.12 -30.40 -18.58
N ASN A 65 45.50 -30.76 -19.81
CA ASN A 65 45.67 -32.16 -20.22
C ASN A 65 46.84 -32.86 -19.51
N SER A 66 47.79 -32.11 -18.92
CA SER A 66 48.85 -32.67 -18.09
C SER A 66 48.38 -32.91 -16.65
N LYS A 67 48.38 -34.17 -16.20
CA LYS A 67 48.03 -34.56 -14.82
C LYS A 67 48.80 -33.77 -13.76
N LYS A 68 50.07 -33.43 -14.01
CA LYS A 68 50.90 -32.66 -13.08
C LYS A 68 50.50 -31.18 -12.99
N ILE A 69 50.20 -30.56 -14.14
CA ILE A 69 49.73 -29.17 -14.19
C ILE A 69 48.33 -29.09 -13.56
N PHE A 70 47.46 -30.05 -13.87
CA PHE A 70 46.13 -30.18 -13.26
C PHE A 70 46.22 -30.30 -11.74
N HIS A 71 47.09 -31.17 -11.22
CA HIS A 71 47.37 -31.28 -9.78
C HIS A 71 47.73 -29.92 -9.18
N LYS A 72 48.70 -29.23 -9.79
CA LYS A 72 49.20 -27.94 -9.31
C LYS A 72 48.13 -26.85 -9.32
N VAL A 73 47.21 -26.87 -10.29
CA VAL A 73 46.04 -25.97 -10.32
C VAL A 73 45.12 -26.24 -9.13
N LEU A 74 44.86 -27.50 -8.79
CA LEU A 74 43.98 -27.89 -7.69
C LEU A 74 44.62 -27.72 -6.29
N THR A 75 45.93 -27.87 -6.18
CA THR A 75 46.66 -27.79 -4.90
C THR A 75 47.34 -26.44 -4.63
N SER A 76 47.24 -25.50 -5.58
CA SER A 76 47.83 -24.17 -5.41
C SER A 76 47.33 -23.48 -4.12
N PRO A 77 48.24 -22.91 -3.32
CA PRO A 77 47.89 -22.32 -2.03
C PRO A 77 46.96 -21.12 -2.21
N LYS A 78 46.17 -20.88 -1.17
CA LYS A 78 45.30 -19.72 -1.11
C LYS A 78 46.13 -18.44 -1.15
N ASN A 79 45.68 -17.46 -1.92
CA ASN A 79 46.29 -16.13 -1.95
C ASN A 79 46.05 -15.37 -0.62
N LYS A 80 46.59 -14.14 -0.51
CA LYS A 80 46.41 -13.28 0.70
C LYS A 80 44.93 -13.01 1.06
N LYS A 81 44.00 -13.18 0.13
CA LYS A 81 42.54 -13.07 0.35
C LYS A 81 41.88 -14.42 0.66
N LYS A 82 42.65 -15.47 0.98
CA LYS A 82 42.20 -16.84 1.24
C LYS A 82 41.48 -17.53 0.06
N ARG A 83 41.72 -17.08 -1.19
CA ARG A 83 41.12 -17.67 -2.40
C ARG A 83 42.12 -18.59 -3.10
N ASN A 84 41.70 -19.80 -3.47
CA ASN A 84 42.48 -20.71 -4.33
C ASN A 84 42.20 -20.40 -5.81
N ILE A 85 42.89 -21.10 -6.72
CA ILE A 85 42.70 -20.90 -8.17
C ILE A 85 41.26 -21.21 -8.60
N LEU A 86 40.62 -22.25 -8.04
CA LEU A 86 39.23 -22.60 -8.36
C LEU A 86 38.24 -21.49 -7.97
N ASN A 87 38.42 -20.82 -6.82
CA ASN A 87 37.62 -19.65 -6.42
C ASN A 87 37.72 -18.52 -7.45
N ILE A 88 38.92 -18.26 -7.96
CA ILE A 88 39.15 -17.18 -8.92
C ILE A 88 38.54 -17.55 -10.28
N ILE A 89 38.76 -18.78 -10.76
CA ILE A 89 38.17 -19.26 -12.02
C ILE A 89 36.64 -19.29 -11.93
N GLY A 90 36.05 -19.70 -10.81
CA GLY A 90 34.60 -19.75 -10.66
C GLY A 90 33.92 -18.39 -10.68
N GLU A 91 34.59 -17.33 -10.21
CA GLU A 91 34.09 -15.95 -10.28
C GLU A 91 34.31 -15.33 -11.68
N GLU A 92 35.43 -15.66 -12.35
CA GLU A 92 35.89 -14.92 -13.54
C GLU A 92 35.74 -15.69 -14.87
N ASN A 93 35.67 -17.03 -14.86
CA ASN A 93 35.69 -17.88 -16.07
C ASN A 93 35.00 -19.25 -15.86
N LEU A 94 33.66 -19.25 -15.84
CA LEU A 94 32.83 -20.44 -15.65
C LEU A 94 33.03 -21.57 -16.70
N PRO A 95 33.26 -21.28 -18.00
CA PRO A 95 33.59 -22.32 -18.99
C PRO A 95 34.87 -23.10 -18.68
N LEU A 96 35.87 -22.46 -18.08
CA LEU A 96 37.10 -23.12 -17.65
C LEU A 96 36.87 -23.99 -16.43
N LEU A 97 36.08 -23.50 -15.47
CA LEU A 97 35.69 -24.28 -14.30
C LEU A 97 34.98 -25.59 -14.72
N LYS A 98 34.05 -25.48 -15.67
CA LYS A 98 33.37 -26.64 -16.27
C LYS A 98 34.36 -27.66 -16.84
N TYR A 99 35.35 -27.20 -17.62
CA TYR A 99 36.35 -28.07 -18.21
C TYR A 99 37.19 -28.80 -17.16
N ILE A 100 37.55 -28.11 -16.07
CA ILE A 100 38.27 -28.73 -14.93
C ILE A 100 37.43 -29.84 -14.30
N PHE A 101 36.13 -29.58 -14.08
CA PHE A 101 35.23 -30.54 -13.43
C PHE A 101 34.80 -31.71 -14.32
N GLU A 102 34.87 -31.56 -15.64
CA GLU A 102 34.63 -32.64 -16.60
C GLU A 102 35.90 -33.44 -16.96
N SER A 103 37.06 -33.10 -16.35
CA SER A 103 38.34 -33.77 -16.59
C SER A 103 38.41 -35.16 -15.94
N ASP A 104 39.05 -36.11 -16.63
CA ASP A 104 39.30 -37.46 -16.10
C ASP A 104 40.18 -37.46 -14.83
N TYR A 105 40.96 -36.40 -14.59
CA TYR A 105 41.83 -36.26 -13.43
C TYR A 105 41.10 -35.82 -12.15
N ILE A 106 39.83 -35.41 -12.23
CA ILE A 106 39.10 -34.92 -11.05
C ILE A 106 38.97 -36.01 -9.97
N LEU A 107 38.92 -37.28 -10.37
CA LEU A 107 38.88 -38.44 -9.46
C LEU A 107 40.09 -38.53 -8.54
N ASP A 108 41.27 -38.19 -9.04
CA ASP A 108 42.53 -38.28 -8.29
C ASP A 108 42.61 -37.21 -7.18
N TYR A 109 41.75 -36.18 -7.24
CA TYR A 109 41.81 -34.98 -6.39
C TYR A 109 40.43 -34.58 -5.84
N LYS A 110 39.60 -35.58 -5.51
CA LYS A 110 38.25 -35.39 -4.98
C LYS A 110 38.21 -34.51 -3.73
N GLU A 111 39.17 -34.63 -2.82
CA GLU A 111 39.19 -33.86 -1.56
C GLU A 111 39.36 -32.36 -1.81
N GLN A 112 40.28 -31.95 -2.70
CA GLN A 112 40.49 -30.54 -3.05
C GLN A 112 39.28 -29.93 -3.76
N PHE A 113 38.55 -30.76 -4.50
CA PHE A 113 37.28 -30.37 -5.08
C PHE A 113 36.21 -30.15 -4.01
N LEU A 114 36.07 -31.05 -3.03
CA LEU A 114 35.16 -30.88 -1.90
C LEU A 114 35.49 -29.62 -1.09
N ASP A 115 36.77 -29.37 -0.80
CA ASP A 115 37.24 -28.15 -0.13
C ASP A 115 36.81 -26.87 -0.88
N TYR A 116 36.83 -26.90 -2.22
CA TYR A 116 36.35 -25.80 -3.04
C TYR A 116 34.83 -25.65 -2.94
N ILE A 117 34.07 -26.74 -3.07
CA ILE A 117 32.60 -26.72 -2.93
C ILE A 117 32.18 -26.19 -1.57
N ASP A 118 32.88 -26.57 -0.50
CA ASP A 118 32.63 -26.06 0.85
C ASP A 118 32.93 -24.57 0.98
N SER A 119 33.95 -24.07 0.26
CA SER A 119 34.38 -22.67 0.32
C SER A 119 33.48 -21.65 -0.37
N ILE A 120 32.65 -22.09 -1.32
CA ILE A 120 31.73 -21.23 -2.08
C ILE A 120 30.33 -21.25 -1.45
N ASP A 121 29.53 -20.21 -1.66
CA ASP A 121 28.15 -20.20 -1.16
C ASP A 121 27.20 -21.05 -2.05
N TYR A 122 25.94 -21.21 -1.61
CA TYR A 122 24.94 -22.00 -2.33
C TYR A 122 24.61 -21.41 -3.71
N GLU A 123 24.62 -20.09 -3.87
CA GLU A 123 24.31 -19.43 -5.15
C GLU A 123 25.43 -19.65 -6.17
N GLN A 124 26.69 -19.48 -5.73
CA GLN A 124 27.87 -19.78 -6.51
C GLN A 124 27.89 -21.26 -6.91
N PHE A 125 27.61 -22.17 -5.97
CA PHE A 125 27.57 -23.59 -6.27
C PHE A 125 26.44 -23.96 -7.25
N ARG A 126 25.26 -23.33 -7.14
CA ARG A 126 24.19 -23.52 -8.12
C ARG A 126 24.63 -23.14 -9.54
N LYS A 127 25.29 -21.99 -9.72
CA LYS A 127 25.82 -21.58 -11.04
C LYS A 127 26.81 -22.60 -11.59
N VAL A 128 27.60 -23.20 -10.71
CA VAL A 128 28.49 -24.32 -11.08
C VAL A 128 27.68 -25.53 -11.58
N LEU A 129 26.64 -25.93 -10.85
CA LEU A 129 25.81 -27.09 -11.21
C LEU A 129 25.04 -26.91 -12.53
N GLU A 130 24.55 -25.71 -12.84
CA GLU A 130 23.85 -25.41 -14.09
C GLU A 130 24.75 -25.58 -15.33
N ASN A 131 26.07 -25.51 -15.15
CA ASN A 131 27.04 -25.53 -16.23
C ASN A 131 27.74 -26.88 -16.43
N ILE A 132 27.63 -27.82 -15.50
CA ILE A 132 28.32 -29.13 -15.57
C ILE A 132 27.39 -30.21 -16.19
N ASN A 133 27.92 -31.03 -17.10
CA ASN A 133 27.18 -32.17 -17.64
C ASN A 133 27.17 -33.37 -16.68
N LEU A 134 25.96 -33.84 -16.35
CA LEU A 134 25.64 -34.70 -15.20
C LEU A 134 25.96 -36.18 -15.40
N THR A 135 25.86 -36.66 -16.64
CA THR A 135 25.82 -38.10 -16.89
C THR A 135 27.18 -38.77 -16.69
N LYS A 136 28.28 -38.03 -16.86
CA LYS A 136 29.65 -38.55 -16.64
C LYS A 136 30.02 -38.67 -15.17
N LEU A 137 29.50 -37.77 -14.32
CA LEU A 137 29.93 -37.65 -12.92
C LEU A 137 29.15 -38.54 -11.94
N TYR A 138 27.97 -39.03 -12.32
CA TYR A 138 27.16 -39.90 -11.46
C TYR A 138 27.92 -41.15 -10.99
N HIS A 139 28.50 -41.90 -11.93
CA HIS A 139 29.27 -43.11 -11.64
C HIS A 139 30.63 -42.83 -10.97
N LEU A 140 31.05 -41.56 -10.93
CA LEU A 140 32.29 -41.13 -10.28
C LEU A 140 32.09 -40.91 -8.78
N PHE A 141 30.88 -40.51 -8.35
CA PHE A 141 30.55 -40.26 -6.95
C PHE A 141 29.76 -41.40 -6.28
N PHE A 142 28.97 -42.17 -7.04
CA PHE A 142 28.16 -43.27 -6.50
C PHE A 142 28.51 -44.58 -7.20
N LYS A 143 29.29 -45.43 -6.51
CA LYS A 143 29.75 -46.73 -7.03
C LYS A 143 28.69 -47.81 -6.93
N GLU A 144 27.96 -47.84 -5.82
CA GLU A 144 27.01 -48.93 -5.51
C GLU A 144 25.56 -48.45 -5.48
N ASN A 145 25.33 -47.12 -5.43
CA ASN A 145 24.01 -46.51 -5.32
C ASN A 145 23.22 -47.01 -4.10
N ASN A 146 23.93 -47.20 -2.97
CA ASN A 146 23.35 -47.61 -1.71
C ASN A 146 23.23 -46.41 -0.75
N ILE A 147 22.41 -46.56 0.28
CA ILE A 147 22.10 -45.47 1.23
C ILE A 147 23.34 -45.12 2.06
N GLU A 148 24.15 -46.11 2.45
CA GLU A 148 25.38 -45.91 3.23
C GLU A 148 26.40 -45.02 2.50
N GLU A 149 26.51 -45.13 1.18
CA GLU A 149 27.38 -44.28 0.36
C GLU A 149 26.89 -42.82 0.34
N LEU A 150 25.57 -42.61 0.30
CA LEU A 150 24.97 -41.26 0.40
C LEU A 150 25.14 -40.68 1.81
N GLU A 151 24.90 -41.47 2.85
CA GLU A 151 25.12 -41.10 4.26
C GLU A 151 26.57 -40.67 4.51
N ASN A 152 27.54 -41.41 3.97
CA ASN A 152 28.96 -41.11 4.08
C ASN A 152 29.36 -39.82 3.34
N ILE A 153 28.76 -39.53 2.18
CA ILE A 153 29.06 -38.31 1.41
C ILE A 153 28.48 -37.07 2.08
N ILE A 154 27.25 -37.16 2.60
CA ILE A 154 26.57 -36.03 3.24
C ILE A 154 27.04 -35.88 4.70
N GLY A 155 27.56 -36.94 5.31
CA GLY A 155 27.99 -36.95 6.72
C GLY A 155 26.82 -37.10 7.70
N ILE A 156 25.72 -37.73 7.29
CA ILE A 156 24.50 -37.91 8.10
C ILE A 156 24.24 -39.39 8.30
N SER A 157 24.13 -39.83 9.55
CA SER A 157 23.72 -41.19 9.87
C SER A 157 22.20 -41.33 9.86
N SER A 158 21.66 -42.38 9.24
CA SER A 158 20.24 -42.78 9.28
C SER A 158 19.30 -41.96 8.39
N LEU A 159 19.64 -41.78 7.12
CA LEU A 159 18.78 -41.08 6.15
C LEU A 159 17.46 -41.83 5.89
N ASN A 160 16.39 -41.07 5.63
CA ASN A 160 15.12 -41.66 5.22
C ASN A 160 15.27 -42.43 3.89
N LYS A 161 15.00 -43.74 3.95
CA LYS A 161 15.18 -44.67 2.83
C LYS A 161 14.38 -44.30 1.59
N ASP A 162 13.17 -43.76 1.77
CA ASP A 162 12.28 -43.40 0.67
C ASP A 162 12.82 -42.16 -0.08
N ILE A 163 13.34 -41.19 0.68
CA ILE A 163 13.98 -39.98 0.12
C ILE A 163 15.26 -40.35 -0.62
N SER A 164 16.14 -41.14 -0.01
CA SER A 164 17.39 -41.59 -0.67
C SER A 164 17.11 -42.39 -1.94
N SER A 165 16.11 -43.29 -1.92
CA SER A 165 15.72 -44.07 -3.09
C SER A 165 15.16 -43.18 -4.21
N SER A 166 14.33 -42.19 -3.85
CA SER A 166 13.79 -41.19 -4.79
C SER A 166 14.89 -40.35 -5.43
N PHE A 167 15.88 -39.93 -4.63
CA PHE A 167 17.05 -39.20 -5.12
C PHE A 167 17.79 -40.01 -6.19
N PHE A 168 18.18 -41.25 -5.89
CA PHE A 168 18.90 -42.10 -6.85
C PHE A 168 18.09 -42.35 -8.12
N GLN A 169 16.79 -42.56 -8.00
CA GLN A 169 15.91 -42.72 -9.17
C GLN A 169 15.92 -41.47 -10.05
N LYS A 170 15.77 -40.28 -9.46
CA LYS A 170 15.75 -39.01 -10.20
C LYS A 170 17.10 -38.69 -10.85
N VAL A 171 18.21 -39.00 -10.17
CA VAL A 171 19.54 -38.88 -10.76
C VAL A 171 19.72 -39.83 -11.94
N LYS A 172 19.31 -41.11 -11.84
CA LYS A 172 19.34 -42.07 -12.96
C LYS A 172 18.50 -41.62 -14.15
N MET A 173 17.40 -40.91 -13.89
CA MET A 173 16.54 -40.32 -14.92
C MET A 173 17.08 -38.99 -15.47
N ASN A 174 18.26 -38.53 -15.04
CA ASN A 174 18.85 -37.22 -15.37
C ASN A 174 17.95 -36.03 -14.98
N ILE A 175 17.12 -36.18 -13.95
CA ILE A 175 16.24 -35.11 -13.43
C ILE A 175 17.01 -34.24 -12.42
N LEU A 176 17.93 -34.84 -11.64
CA LEU A 176 18.75 -34.14 -10.64
C LEU A 176 20.23 -34.26 -10.94
N ASN A 177 21.00 -33.25 -10.51
CA ASN A 177 22.46 -33.26 -10.58
C ASN A 177 23.01 -34.07 -9.39
N PRO A 178 23.74 -35.18 -9.62
CA PRO A 178 24.31 -35.96 -8.52
C PRO A 178 25.27 -35.17 -7.63
N LEU A 179 25.91 -34.11 -8.14
CA LEU A 179 26.81 -33.27 -7.35
C LEU A 179 26.08 -32.38 -6.36
N GLY A 180 24.77 -32.16 -6.49
CA GLY A 180 24.03 -31.29 -5.58
C GLY A 180 24.16 -31.74 -4.11
N VAL A 181 24.26 -33.05 -3.87
CA VAL A 181 24.44 -33.61 -2.52
C VAL A 181 25.73 -33.20 -1.84
N LEU A 182 26.74 -32.73 -2.58
CA LEU A 182 28.02 -32.31 -2.02
C LEU A 182 27.92 -31.02 -1.20
N LYS A 183 26.83 -30.25 -1.37
CA LYS A 183 26.59 -29.02 -0.60
C LYS A 183 25.55 -29.20 0.50
N ILE A 184 24.91 -30.36 0.55
CA ILE A 184 23.83 -30.68 1.50
C ILE A 184 24.44 -31.00 2.85
N LYS A 185 23.90 -30.38 3.91
CA LYS A 185 24.43 -30.53 5.27
C LYS A 185 23.50 -31.27 6.24
N ASN A 186 22.22 -31.40 5.89
CA ASN A 186 21.21 -32.04 6.74
C ASN A 186 20.14 -32.75 5.89
N GLU A 187 19.29 -33.55 6.54
CA GLU A 187 18.26 -34.35 5.86
C GLU A 187 17.21 -33.47 5.17
N LYS A 188 16.85 -32.31 5.75
CA LYS A 188 15.84 -31.41 5.18
C LYS A 188 16.33 -30.81 3.86
N GLU A 189 17.60 -30.42 3.80
CA GLU A 189 18.24 -29.98 2.55
C GLU A 189 18.22 -31.08 1.50
N LEU A 190 18.47 -32.34 1.89
CA LEU A 190 18.33 -33.50 1.01
C LEU A 190 16.90 -33.64 0.47
N VAL A 191 15.88 -33.47 1.32
CA VAL A 191 14.48 -33.50 0.89
C VAL A 191 14.16 -32.40 -0.11
N LEU A 192 14.56 -31.15 0.17
CA LEU A 192 14.33 -30.01 -0.73
C LEU A 192 14.99 -30.24 -2.09
N TYR A 193 16.25 -30.69 -2.08
CA TYR A 193 16.97 -30.97 -3.30
C TYR A 193 16.35 -32.13 -4.08
N THR A 194 15.99 -33.20 -3.38
CA THR A 194 15.38 -34.39 -4.00
C THR A 194 14.02 -34.07 -4.61
N LYS A 195 13.19 -33.30 -3.91
CA LYS A 195 11.83 -32.99 -4.38
C LYS A 195 11.79 -31.91 -5.46
N PHE A 196 12.52 -30.82 -5.25
CA PHE A 196 12.39 -29.61 -6.05
C PHE A 196 13.61 -29.28 -6.90
N GLY A 197 14.73 -29.98 -6.71
CA GLY A 197 15.98 -29.67 -7.39
C GLY A 197 16.58 -28.32 -6.97
N LEU A 198 16.24 -27.86 -5.76
CA LEU A 198 16.69 -26.59 -5.19
C LEU A 198 17.68 -26.84 -4.05
N LEU A 199 18.79 -26.12 -4.07
CA LEU A 199 19.82 -26.09 -3.04
C LEU A 199 19.60 -24.87 -2.14
N ILE A 200 18.88 -25.10 -1.06
CA ILE A 200 18.51 -24.09 -0.08
C ILE A 200 19.21 -24.40 1.24
N GLU A 201 19.83 -23.42 1.86
CA GLU A 201 20.44 -23.58 3.18
C GLU A 201 19.37 -23.53 4.28
N VAL A 202 19.40 -24.50 5.20
CA VAL A 202 18.46 -24.60 6.33
C VAL A 202 19.14 -24.22 7.64
N LEU A 203 18.57 -23.25 8.36
CA LEU A 203 19.20 -22.64 9.54
C LEU A 203 18.96 -23.39 10.87
N GLU A 204 17.81 -24.07 11.05
CA GLU A 204 17.43 -24.71 12.32
C GLU A 204 16.86 -26.14 12.16
N GLU A 205 17.19 -27.02 13.11
CA GLU A 205 16.80 -28.44 13.17
C GLU A 205 15.61 -28.72 14.11
N LEU A 206 14.61 -27.84 14.14
CA LEU A 206 13.31 -28.08 14.81
C LEU A 206 12.34 -28.80 13.85
N PRO A 207 11.10 -29.22 14.18
CA PRO A 207 10.18 -29.88 13.23
C PRO A 207 9.81 -29.07 11.95
N GLU A 208 10.35 -27.86 11.82
CA GLU A 208 10.12 -26.91 10.73
C GLU A 208 11.41 -26.66 9.94
N ILE A 209 11.30 -26.28 8.68
CA ILE A 209 12.39 -25.86 7.81
C ILE A 209 12.44 -24.33 7.83
N THR A 210 13.53 -23.77 8.38
CA THR A 210 13.75 -22.32 8.41
C THR A 210 14.81 -21.93 7.38
N PHE A 211 14.42 -21.08 6.44
CA PHE A 211 15.30 -20.54 5.40
C PHE A 211 16.06 -19.30 5.87
N LYS A 212 17.13 -18.93 5.14
CA LYS A 212 17.89 -17.70 5.38
C LYS A 212 17.06 -16.41 5.35
N ASN A 213 16.00 -16.38 4.54
CA ASN A 213 15.11 -15.24 4.42
C ASN A 213 14.06 -15.18 5.57
N GLY A 214 14.15 -16.07 6.56
CA GLY A 214 13.25 -16.13 7.72
C GLY A 214 11.94 -16.89 7.49
N VAL A 215 11.74 -17.47 6.31
CA VAL A 215 10.56 -18.28 6.00
C VAL A 215 10.62 -19.60 6.75
N VAL A 216 9.50 -19.98 7.35
CA VAL A 216 9.34 -21.22 8.12
C VAL A 216 8.29 -22.11 7.46
N LEU A 217 8.66 -23.36 7.17
CA LEU A 217 7.80 -24.36 6.51
C LEU A 217 7.72 -25.64 7.35
N PRO A 218 6.52 -26.20 7.61
CA PRO A 218 6.42 -27.49 8.30
C PRO A 218 7.05 -28.62 7.48
N TYR A 219 7.98 -29.37 8.07
CA TYR A 219 8.72 -30.41 7.36
C TYR A 219 7.80 -31.51 6.80
N GLN A 220 6.80 -31.94 7.59
CA GLN A 220 5.86 -32.98 7.18
C GLN A 220 5.08 -32.59 5.92
N ASN A 221 4.66 -31.33 5.81
CA ASN A 221 3.91 -30.86 4.63
C ASN A 221 4.76 -30.84 3.37
N ILE A 222 6.06 -30.59 3.49
CA ILE A 222 7.02 -30.72 2.38
C ILE A 222 7.14 -32.18 1.94
N LEU A 223 7.11 -33.14 2.88
CA LEU A 223 7.08 -34.57 2.54
C LEU A 223 5.78 -34.97 1.81
N ASP A 224 4.65 -34.38 2.17
CA ASP A 224 3.34 -34.74 1.61
C ASP A 224 2.99 -34.01 0.30
N VAL A 225 3.70 -32.92 -0.05
CA VAL A 225 3.38 -32.12 -1.24
C VAL A 225 3.66 -32.88 -2.55
N LYS A 226 2.76 -32.70 -3.53
CA LYS A 226 2.89 -33.22 -4.89
C LYS A 226 3.90 -32.41 -5.70
N GLU A 227 5.16 -32.79 -5.59
CA GLU A 227 6.31 -32.14 -6.22
C GLU A 227 6.13 -31.83 -7.73
N GLY A 228 5.54 -32.72 -8.52
CA GLY A 228 5.48 -32.55 -9.98
C GLY A 228 4.70 -31.32 -10.45
N LYS A 229 3.69 -30.88 -9.67
CA LYS A 229 2.95 -29.63 -9.97
C LYS A 229 3.70 -28.40 -9.49
N VAL A 230 4.33 -28.48 -8.30
CA VAL A 230 5.14 -27.39 -7.73
C VAL A 230 6.37 -27.12 -8.60
N ASN A 231 7.07 -28.16 -9.07
CA ASN A 231 8.24 -28.03 -9.96
C ASN A 231 7.92 -27.31 -11.25
N LYS A 232 6.74 -27.56 -11.84
CA LYS A 232 6.28 -26.82 -13.02
C LYS A 232 6.05 -25.33 -12.73
N LEU A 233 5.55 -24.99 -11.55
CA LEU A 233 5.41 -23.58 -11.13
C LEU A 233 6.78 -22.93 -10.92
N ILE A 234 7.72 -23.64 -10.27
CA ILE A 234 9.10 -23.18 -10.09
C ILE A 234 9.76 -22.89 -11.45
N SER A 235 9.62 -23.78 -12.43
CA SER A 235 10.14 -23.56 -13.78
C SER A 235 9.56 -22.29 -14.42
N LEU A 236 8.26 -22.07 -14.32
CA LEU A 236 7.61 -20.86 -14.84
C LEU A 236 8.10 -19.58 -14.13
N LEU A 237 8.41 -19.64 -12.84
CA LEU A 237 8.97 -18.51 -12.11
C LEU A 237 10.44 -18.25 -12.50
N LYS A 238 11.23 -19.30 -12.75
CA LYS A 238 12.61 -19.16 -13.28
C LYS A 238 12.63 -18.49 -14.66
N GLU A 239 11.61 -18.71 -15.49
CA GLU A 239 11.46 -18.01 -16.79
C GLU A 239 11.24 -16.49 -16.65
N LYS A 240 10.82 -16.00 -15.47
CA LYS A 240 10.62 -14.56 -15.19
C LYS A 240 11.88 -13.83 -14.73
N GLY A 241 13.01 -14.52 -14.62
CA GLY A 241 14.31 -13.95 -14.22
C GLY A 241 14.99 -14.75 -13.12
N ASP A 242 16.16 -14.26 -12.71
CA ASP A 242 16.95 -14.89 -11.66
C ASP A 242 16.52 -14.42 -10.28
N TYR A 243 16.10 -15.38 -9.45
CA TYR A 243 15.70 -15.16 -8.06
C TYR A 243 16.30 -16.24 -7.17
N LEU A 244 16.33 -15.95 -5.87
CA LEU A 244 16.74 -16.87 -4.83
C LEU A 244 15.84 -18.11 -4.83
N GLU A 245 16.42 -19.29 -4.61
CA GLU A 245 15.67 -20.55 -4.67
C GLU A 245 14.64 -20.66 -3.55
N GLU A 246 14.93 -20.07 -2.39
CA GLU A 246 13.99 -19.94 -1.28
C GLU A 246 12.72 -19.19 -1.71
N ASP A 247 12.88 -18.09 -2.45
CA ASP A 247 11.78 -17.24 -2.90
C ASP A 247 10.93 -17.96 -3.96
N LEU A 248 11.57 -18.68 -4.89
CA LEU A 248 10.89 -19.50 -5.88
C LEU A 248 10.02 -20.59 -5.23
N LEU A 249 10.57 -21.28 -4.23
CA LEU A 249 9.86 -22.34 -3.52
C LEU A 249 8.72 -21.78 -2.68
N GLU A 250 8.98 -20.71 -1.92
CA GLU A 250 7.97 -20.05 -1.08
C GLU A 250 6.76 -19.61 -1.90
N VAL A 251 6.99 -18.84 -2.97
CA VAL A 251 5.93 -18.34 -3.86
C VAL A 251 5.18 -19.50 -4.51
N SER A 252 5.90 -20.53 -4.97
CA SER A 252 5.27 -21.70 -5.60
C SER A 252 4.36 -22.45 -4.65
N LEU A 253 4.78 -22.67 -3.40
CA LEU A 253 3.99 -23.37 -2.40
C LEU A 253 2.77 -22.56 -2.00
N LYS A 254 2.93 -21.26 -1.70
CA LYS A 254 1.80 -20.36 -1.38
C LYS A 254 0.75 -20.38 -2.47
N LEU A 255 1.17 -20.18 -3.72
CA LEU A 255 0.25 -20.19 -4.85
C LEU A 255 -0.40 -21.56 -5.03
N TYR A 256 0.36 -22.66 -4.94
CA TYR A 256 -0.17 -24.01 -5.14
C TYR A 256 -1.22 -24.38 -4.09
N TYR A 257 -0.96 -24.12 -2.81
CA TYR A 257 -1.89 -24.48 -1.74
C TYR A 257 -3.15 -23.64 -1.73
N ILE A 258 -3.04 -22.33 -1.97
CA ILE A 258 -4.21 -21.46 -2.05
C ILE A 258 -5.00 -21.80 -3.31
N PHE A 259 -4.35 -21.74 -4.48
CA PHE A 259 -5.03 -21.64 -5.76
C PHE A 259 -5.15 -22.94 -6.54
N ASP A 260 -4.47 -24.02 -6.16
CA ASP A 260 -4.18 -25.17 -7.04
C ASP A 260 -3.24 -24.84 -8.20
N TYR A 261 -2.81 -25.85 -8.94
CA TYR A 261 -1.84 -25.70 -10.02
C TYR A 261 -2.34 -24.87 -11.19
N ASP A 262 -3.59 -25.06 -11.63
CA ASP A 262 -4.07 -24.45 -12.87
C ASP A 262 -4.28 -22.95 -12.67
N ASN A 263 -4.85 -22.56 -11.52
CA ASN A 263 -5.01 -21.15 -11.19
C ASN A 263 -3.68 -20.50 -10.79
N ALA A 264 -2.81 -21.17 -10.03
CA ALA A 264 -1.46 -20.68 -9.74
C ALA A 264 -0.67 -20.38 -11.02
N ARG A 265 -0.72 -21.31 -11.98
CA ARG A 265 -0.11 -21.14 -13.30
C ARG A 265 -0.69 -19.91 -14.01
N ASN A 266 -2.00 -19.69 -13.96
CA ASN A 266 -2.62 -18.51 -14.57
C ASN A 266 -2.18 -17.20 -13.91
N ILE A 267 -1.96 -17.18 -12.58
CA ILE A 267 -1.43 -16.02 -11.86
C ILE A 267 0.01 -15.73 -12.28
N ILE A 268 0.87 -16.75 -12.34
CA ILE A 268 2.26 -16.61 -12.78
C ILE A 268 2.30 -16.14 -14.24
N LEU A 269 1.44 -16.66 -15.11
CA LEU A 269 1.35 -16.23 -16.52
C LEU A 269 0.60 -14.91 -16.71
N ASP A 270 0.48 -14.09 -15.65
CA ASP A 270 -0.05 -12.73 -15.68
C ASP A 270 -1.52 -12.64 -16.16
N LYS A 271 -2.31 -13.73 -16.16
CA LYS A 271 -3.71 -13.68 -16.65
C LYS A 271 -4.64 -12.80 -15.81
N PHE A 272 -4.24 -12.48 -14.59
CA PHE A 272 -4.97 -11.64 -13.65
C PHE A 272 -4.47 -10.19 -13.61
N THR A 273 -3.49 -9.81 -14.43
CA THR A 273 -2.99 -8.43 -14.48
C THR A 273 -3.91 -7.55 -15.33
N ASN A 274 -4.49 -8.10 -16.40
CA ASN A 274 -5.31 -7.32 -17.32
C ASN A 274 -6.68 -7.03 -16.73
N ILE A 275 -7.11 -5.77 -16.67
CA ILE A 275 -8.43 -5.42 -16.13
C ILE A 275 -9.49 -5.73 -17.20
N THR A 276 -10.48 -6.57 -16.88
CA THR A 276 -11.57 -6.92 -17.81
C THR A 276 -12.62 -5.80 -17.85
N PRO A 277 -13.45 -5.68 -18.91
CA PRO A 277 -14.54 -4.70 -18.95
C PRO A 277 -15.49 -4.80 -17.74
N SER A 278 -15.74 -6.01 -17.25
CA SER A 278 -16.54 -6.27 -16.04
C SER A 278 -15.84 -5.72 -14.79
N ALA A 279 -14.53 -5.89 -14.68
CA ALA A 279 -13.71 -5.32 -13.61
C ALA A 279 -13.75 -3.79 -13.62
N ILE A 280 -13.62 -3.18 -14.81
CA ILE A 280 -13.75 -1.73 -14.99
C ILE A 280 -15.13 -1.27 -14.50
N ASN A 281 -16.21 -1.95 -14.88
CA ASN A 281 -17.55 -1.58 -14.42
C ASN A 281 -17.70 -1.70 -12.90
N ARG A 282 -17.10 -2.72 -12.27
CA ARG A 282 -17.08 -2.82 -10.79
C ARG A 282 -16.29 -1.71 -10.14
N ILE A 283 -15.09 -1.41 -10.63
CA ILE A 283 -14.26 -0.30 -10.14
C ILE A 283 -15.05 1.00 -10.28
N ILE A 284 -15.70 1.23 -11.43
CA ILE A 284 -16.59 2.37 -11.64
C ILE A 284 -17.70 2.36 -10.60
N ASP A 285 -18.43 1.26 -10.42
CA ASP A 285 -19.55 1.20 -9.48
C ASP A 285 -19.13 1.47 -8.04
N PHE A 286 -18.01 0.88 -7.58
CA PHE A 286 -17.51 1.06 -6.22
C PHE A 286 -16.95 2.46 -6.00
N ASN A 287 -16.06 2.92 -6.88
CA ASN A 287 -15.46 4.25 -6.74
C ASN A 287 -16.49 5.36 -7.00
N PHE A 288 -17.44 5.14 -7.91
CA PHE A 288 -18.52 6.10 -8.14
C PHE A 288 -19.49 6.15 -6.96
N LYS A 289 -19.77 5.03 -6.29
CA LYS A 289 -20.57 5.07 -5.04
C LYS A 289 -19.87 5.95 -3.98
N ASP A 290 -18.57 5.80 -3.81
CA ASP A 290 -17.80 6.60 -2.85
C ASP A 290 -17.68 8.08 -3.27
N HIS A 291 -17.37 8.33 -4.54
CA HIS A 291 -17.37 9.68 -5.11
C HIS A 291 -18.75 10.34 -5.01
N ARG A 292 -19.83 9.60 -5.28
CA ARG A 292 -21.21 10.10 -5.15
C ARG A 292 -21.59 10.36 -3.70
N ARG A 293 -21.13 9.55 -2.74
CA ARG A 293 -21.30 9.81 -1.29
C ARG A 293 -20.69 11.15 -0.91
N GLU A 294 -19.45 11.37 -1.31
CA GLU A 294 -18.75 12.61 -1.03
C GLU A 294 -19.41 13.80 -1.74
N TYR A 295 -19.76 13.64 -3.02
CA TYR A 295 -20.40 14.67 -3.82
C TYR A 295 -21.77 15.07 -3.26
N ARG A 296 -22.62 14.10 -2.89
CA ARG A 296 -23.90 14.35 -2.20
C ARG A 296 -23.73 15.09 -0.89
N THR A 297 -22.67 14.77 -0.15
CA THR A 297 -22.35 15.50 1.09
C THR A 297 -22.04 16.98 0.82
N LYS A 298 -21.42 17.28 -0.34
CA LYS A 298 -20.95 18.61 -0.71
C LYS A 298 -21.98 19.44 -1.49
N HIS A 299 -22.93 18.80 -2.16
CA HIS A 299 -23.86 19.42 -3.12
C HIS A 299 -25.30 18.95 -2.90
N GLN A 300 -25.84 19.15 -1.70
CA GLN A 300 -27.15 18.63 -1.30
C GLN A 300 -28.30 19.26 -2.10
N GLU A 301 -28.16 20.53 -2.47
CA GLU A 301 -29.07 21.32 -3.30
C GLU A 301 -29.34 20.68 -4.67
N ARG A 302 -28.49 19.74 -5.07
CA ARG A 302 -28.62 19.02 -6.32
C ARG A 302 -29.51 17.78 -6.18
N PHE A 303 -29.74 17.24 -5.00
CA PHE A 303 -30.45 15.96 -4.83
C PHE A 303 -31.91 16.17 -4.40
N TYR A 304 -32.73 15.16 -4.66
CA TYR A 304 -34.15 15.23 -4.33
C TYR A 304 -34.33 15.16 -2.81
N HIS A 305 -35.06 16.10 -2.25
CA HIS A 305 -35.49 16.12 -0.86
C HIS A 305 -37.01 16.40 -0.76
N TYR A 306 -37.58 16.14 0.40
CA TYR A 306 -39.00 16.42 0.64
C TYR A 306 -39.23 17.94 0.64
N GLY A 307 -40.28 18.41 -0.06
CA GLY A 307 -40.60 19.84 -0.17
C GLY A 307 -39.99 20.54 -1.39
N MET A 308 -39.12 19.87 -2.15
CA MET A 308 -38.52 20.41 -3.38
C MET A 308 -39.59 20.78 -4.45
N GLU A 309 -40.77 20.16 -4.41
CA GLU A 309 -41.90 20.50 -5.26
C GLU A 309 -42.41 21.93 -5.01
N ASN A 310 -42.42 22.38 -3.76
CA ASN A 310 -42.81 23.74 -3.41
C ASN A 310 -41.74 24.73 -3.88
N GLU A 311 -40.46 24.36 -3.76
CA GLU A 311 -39.34 25.17 -4.25
C GLU A 311 -39.39 25.37 -5.77
N VAL A 312 -39.83 24.38 -6.55
CA VAL A 312 -40.07 24.56 -7.98
C VAL A 312 -41.08 25.69 -8.22
N VAL A 313 -42.21 25.67 -7.49
CA VAL A 313 -43.26 26.69 -7.64
C VAL A 313 -42.74 28.06 -7.24
N ASP A 314 -41.97 28.15 -6.15
CA ASP A 314 -41.36 29.39 -5.69
C ASP A 314 -40.29 29.91 -6.66
N ALA A 315 -39.44 29.03 -7.19
CA ALA A 315 -38.42 29.35 -8.19
C ALA A 315 -39.05 29.87 -9.49
N LEU A 316 -40.17 29.28 -9.92
CA LEU A 316 -40.95 29.77 -11.06
C LEU A 316 -41.51 31.18 -10.82
N ASN A 317 -42.06 31.41 -9.63
CA ASN A 317 -42.63 32.71 -9.26
C ASN A 317 -41.56 33.81 -9.14
N ASN A 318 -40.38 33.45 -8.63
CA ASN A 318 -39.28 34.37 -8.36
C ASN A 318 -38.27 34.50 -9.50
N ASN A 319 -38.42 33.72 -10.59
CA ASN A 319 -37.43 33.59 -11.66
C ASN A 319 -36.03 33.18 -11.15
N ASP A 320 -35.99 32.20 -10.26
CA ASP A 320 -34.73 31.66 -9.75
C ASP A 320 -34.10 30.69 -10.75
N TYR A 321 -33.26 31.22 -11.63
CA TYR A 321 -32.53 30.44 -12.63
C TYR A 321 -31.46 29.51 -12.04
N ASN A 322 -30.97 29.80 -10.83
CA ASN A 322 -29.96 28.95 -10.18
C ASN A 322 -30.56 27.61 -9.73
N PHE A 323 -31.81 27.62 -9.26
CA PHE A 323 -32.53 26.38 -8.94
C PHE A 323 -32.59 25.44 -10.15
N PHE A 324 -33.01 25.95 -11.32
CA PHE A 324 -33.09 25.14 -12.55
C PHE A 324 -31.72 24.71 -13.06
N SER A 325 -30.69 25.55 -12.91
CA SER A 325 -29.30 25.19 -13.21
C SER A 325 -28.83 23.99 -12.40
N ASN A 326 -29.16 23.93 -11.10
CA ASN A 326 -28.77 22.82 -10.22
C ASN A 326 -29.39 21.47 -10.62
N LEU A 327 -30.53 21.45 -11.30
CA LEU A 327 -31.15 20.22 -11.80
C LEU A 327 -30.47 19.64 -13.05
N LEU A 328 -29.65 20.44 -13.74
CA LEU A 328 -28.97 20.04 -14.98
C LEU A 328 -27.55 19.53 -14.71
N TYR A 329 -27.04 18.72 -15.63
CA TYR A 329 -25.64 18.27 -15.62
C TYR A 329 -24.71 19.34 -16.16
N ASP A 330 -24.97 19.77 -17.40
CA ASP A 330 -24.33 20.91 -18.05
C ASP A 330 -25.37 22.03 -18.18
N ALA A 331 -25.24 23.04 -17.34
CA ALA A 331 -26.13 24.18 -17.33
C ALA A 331 -25.63 25.25 -18.31
N ASP A 332 -26.41 25.51 -19.35
CA ASP A 332 -26.28 26.68 -20.22
C ASP A 332 -27.60 27.45 -20.24
N GLU A 333 -27.55 28.74 -20.62
CA GLU A 333 -28.71 29.63 -20.54
C GLU A 333 -29.94 29.09 -21.29
N GLU A 334 -29.72 28.46 -22.45
CA GLU A 334 -30.80 27.92 -23.29
C GLU A 334 -31.50 26.74 -22.60
N LYS A 335 -30.74 25.79 -22.05
CA LYS A 335 -31.29 24.62 -21.33
C LYS A 335 -31.99 25.03 -20.04
N ILE A 336 -31.44 26.00 -19.31
CA ILE A 336 -32.07 26.52 -18.09
C ILE A 336 -33.45 27.11 -18.41
N LEU A 337 -33.55 27.92 -19.46
CA LEU A 337 -34.81 28.51 -19.91
C LEU A 337 -35.82 27.46 -20.36
N TRP A 338 -35.38 26.49 -21.17
CA TRP A 338 -36.21 25.38 -21.61
C TRP A 338 -36.78 24.58 -20.43
N LEU A 339 -35.95 24.26 -19.44
CA LEU A 339 -36.35 23.49 -18.28
C LEU A 339 -37.38 24.24 -17.42
N ARG A 340 -37.18 25.54 -17.23
CA ARG A 340 -38.13 26.41 -16.55
C ARG A 340 -39.50 26.39 -17.25
N ASP A 341 -39.51 26.48 -18.57
CA ASP A 341 -40.75 26.46 -19.36
C ASP A 341 -41.46 25.09 -19.32
N GLU A 342 -40.72 23.98 -19.20
CA GLU A 342 -41.31 22.66 -18.93
C GLU A 342 -42.02 22.62 -17.57
N PHE A 343 -41.38 23.08 -16.50
CA PHE A 343 -42.02 23.12 -15.18
C PHE A 343 -43.23 24.06 -15.14
N LEU A 344 -43.18 25.21 -15.82
CA LEU A 344 -44.35 26.08 -15.98
C LEU A 344 -45.53 25.37 -16.63
N LYS A 345 -45.26 24.57 -17.69
CA LYS A 345 -46.31 23.78 -18.34
C LYS A 345 -46.90 22.76 -17.38
N ILE A 346 -46.08 22.01 -16.64
CA ILE A 346 -46.54 21.02 -15.65
C ILE A 346 -47.44 21.67 -14.59
N VAL A 347 -47.02 22.80 -14.02
CA VAL A 347 -47.81 23.55 -13.03
C VAL A 347 -49.12 24.04 -13.64
N SER A 348 -49.09 24.57 -14.87
CA SER A 348 -50.29 25.08 -15.54
C SER A 348 -51.31 23.99 -15.88
N MET A 349 -50.85 22.78 -16.25
CA MET A 349 -51.72 21.66 -16.62
C MET A 349 -52.36 20.96 -15.41
N ASN A 350 -51.75 21.07 -14.23
CA ASN A 350 -52.20 20.39 -13.01
C ASN A 350 -52.73 21.36 -11.94
N LYS A 351 -53.03 22.61 -12.33
CA LYS A 351 -53.41 23.71 -11.43
C LYS A 351 -54.62 23.42 -10.53
N ASP A 352 -55.51 22.53 -10.98
CA ASP A 352 -56.75 22.13 -10.29
C ASP A 352 -56.74 20.66 -9.80
N ASN A 353 -55.60 19.98 -9.84
CA ASN A 353 -55.50 18.52 -9.62
C ASN A 353 -54.76 18.20 -8.31
N LYS A 354 -55.28 17.25 -7.50
CA LYS A 354 -54.62 16.75 -6.27
C LYS A 354 -53.24 16.11 -6.54
N ASN A 355 -52.89 15.85 -7.80
CA ASN A 355 -51.66 15.18 -8.21
C ASN A 355 -50.54 16.12 -8.71
N LEU A 356 -50.64 17.45 -8.54
CA LEU A 356 -49.59 18.40 -8.97
C LEU A 356 -48.21 18.04 -8.38
N ASN A 357 -48.14 17.81 -7.06
CA ASN A 357 -46.90 17.46 -6.39
C ASN A 357 -46.32 16.14 -6.92
N GLU A 358 -47.16 15.15 -7.23
CA GLU A 358 -46.69 13.89 -7.80
C GLU A 358 -46.14 14.09 -9.23
N ALA A 359 -46.77 14.94 -10.04
CA ALA A 359 -46.27 15.26 -11.38
C ALA A 359 -44.93 16.01 -11.34
N LEU A 360 -44.78 17.00 -10.45
CA LEU A 360 -43.52 17.71 -10.24
C LEU A 360 -42.42 16.78 -9.74
N LYS A 361 -42.73 15.94 -8.75
CA LYS A 361 -41.83 14.94 -8.20
C LYS A 361 -41.33 13.96 -9.26
N VAL A 362 -42.21 13.43 -10.10
CA VAL A 362 -41.82 12.51 -11.20
C VAL A 362 -40.79 13.19 -12.10
N LYS A 363 -41.03 14.45 -12.49
CA LYS A 363 -40.10 15.19 -13.35
C LYS A 363 -38.78 15.52 -12.66
N LEU A 364 -38.81 15.93 -11.39
CA LEU A 364 -37.60 16.18 -10.60
C LEU A 364 -36.72 14.93 -10.51
N LEU A 365 -37.33 13.78 -10.19
CA LEU A 365 -36.62 12.51 -10.11
C LEU A 365 -36.04 12.08 -11.46
N GLU A 366 -36.77 12.30 -12.56
CA GLU A 366 -36.28 12.05 -13.93
C GLU A 366 -34.99 12.84 -14.21
N LEU A 367 -35.01 14.16 -13.99
CA LEU A 367 -33.87 15.05 -14.24
C LEU A 367 -32.65 14.72 -13.36
N ILE A 368 -32.89 14.45 -12.08
CA ILE A 368 -31.84 14.07 -11.14
C ILE A 368 -31.21 12.73 -11.56
N ASN A 369 -32.03 11.75 -11.95
CA ASN A 369 -31.53 10.46 -12.45
C ASN A 369 -30.75 10.62 -13.75
N GLU A 370 -31.20 11.47 -14.68
CA GLU A 370 -30.48 11.75 -15.93
C GLU A 370 -29.12 12.38 -15.64
N ARG A 371 -29.09 13.39 -14.77
CA ARG A 371 -27.86 14.06 -14.35
C ARG A 371 -26.89 13.09 -13.69
N GLU A 372 -27.36 12.26 -12.77
CA GLU A 372 -26.52 11.25 -12.10
C GLU A 372 -26.01 10.19 -13.07
N SER A 373 -26.82 9.81 -14.06
CA SER A 373 -26.41 8.86 -15.11
C SER A 373 -25.30 9.46 -15.98
N LYS A 374 -25.44 10.73 -16.40
CA LYS A 374 -24.37 11.45 -17.13
C LYS A 374 -23.10 11.61 -16.30
N ALA A 375 -23.23 11.98 -15.02
CA ALA A 375 -22.10 12.07 -14.11
C ALA A 375 -21.37 10.73 -13.97
N LYS A 376 -22.12 9.62 -13.87
CA LYS A 376 -21.55 8.27 -13.86
C LYS A 376 -20.88 7.92 -15.18
N GLU A 377 -21.45 8.30 -16.31
CA GLU A 377 -20.87 8.08 -17.63
C GLU A 377 -19.55 8.82 -17.82
N ASP A 378 -19.45 10.07 -17.40
CA ASP A 378 -18.22 10.85 -17.51
C ASP A 378 -17.16 10.35 -16.53
N TYR A 379 -17.56 10.02 -15.29
CA TYR A 379 -16.69 9.34 -14.33
C TYR A 379 -16.18 7.99 -14.89
N ALA A 380 -17.06 7.23 -15.55
CA ALA A 380 -16.71 5.99 -16.21
C ALA A 380 -15.75 6.20 -17.38
N LYS A 381 -15.92 7.25 -18.19
CA LYS A 381 -15.01 7.59 -19.29
C LYS A 381 -13.61 7.90 -18.74
N ASP A 382 -13.52 8.68 -17.66
CA ASP A 382 -12.23 9.01 -17.04
C ASP A 382 -11.52 7.77 -16.49
N ILE A 383 -12.21 6.93 -15.71
CA ILE A 383 -11.64 5.67 -15.22
C ILE A 383 -11.23 4.77 -16.39
N ARG A 384 -12.05 4.64 -17.43
CA ARG A 384 -11.71 3.84 -18.62
C ARG A 384 -10.46 4.37 -19.31
N LYS A 385 -10.31 5.68 -19.44
CA LYS A 385 -9.11 6.34 -20.02
C LYS A 385 -7.87 6.11 -19.16
N ARG A 386 -8.00 6.25 -17.84
CA ARG A 386 -6.93 5.98 -16.87
C ARG A 386 -6.47 4.51 -16.94
N LEU A 387 -7.41 3.58 -16.97
CA LEU A 387 -7.10 2.15 -16.98
C LEU A 387 -6.64 1.64 -18.35
N SER A 388 -7.12 2.22 -19.46
CA SER A 388 -6.63 1.89 -20.81
C SER A 388 -5.17 2.34 -21.05
N SER A 389 -4.69 3.31 -20.27
CA SER A 389 -3.30 3.78 -20.31
C SER A 389 -2.31 2.92 -19.50
N LYS A 390 -2.80 2.04 -18.61
CA LYS A 390 -1.94 1.11 -17.86
C LYS A 390 -1.47 0.00 -18.81
N THR A 391 -0.17 -0.03 -19.09
CA THR A 391 0.49 -1.11 -19.85
C THR A 391 0.30 -2.47 -19.16
N ASP A 392 0.36 -3.56 -19.95
CA ASP A 392 0.34 -4.95 -19.44
C ASP A 392 1.47 -5.14 -18.41
N LYS A 393 1.16 -4.92 -17.12
CA LYS A 393 2.10 -5.09 -16.03
C LYS A 393 2.38 -6.58 -15.87
N LYS A 394 3.58 -7.04 -16.21
CA LYS A 394 4.03 -8.39 -15.87
C LYS A 394 4.44 -8.46 -14.41
N LEU A 395 3.98 -9.46 -13.68
CA LEU A 395 4.37 -9.67 -12.29
C LEU A 395 5.77 -10.30 -12.26
N SER A 396 6.70 -9.65 -11.57
CA SER A 396 7.98 -10.26 -11.18
C SER A 396 7.78 -11.25 -10.03
N VAL A 397 8.77 -12.10 -9.74
CA VAL A 397 8.70 -12.97 -8.56
C VAL A 397 8.70 -12.13 -7.28
N ASN A 398 9.38 -10.98 -7.27
CA ASN A 398 9.33 -10.03 -6.15
C ASN A 398 7.93 -9.42 -5.97
N ASP A 399 7.21 -9.08 -7.04
CA ASP A 399 5.82 -8.62 -6.95
C ASP A 399 4.94 -9.70 -6.29
N LEU A 400 5.09 -10.97 -6.70
CA LEU A 400 4.33 -12.09 -6.14
C LEU A 400 4.71 -12.36 -4.68
N LYS A 401 6.00 -12.31 -4.35
CA LYS A 401 6.49 -12.46 -2.98
C LYS A 401 5.91 -11.38 -2.08
N GLU A 402 5.98 -10.12 -2.50
CA GLU A 402 5.43 -8.99 -1.74
C GLU A 402 3.91 -9.11 -1.58
N LEU A 403 3.21 -9.53 -2.64
CA LEU A 403 1.75 -9.72 -2.61
C LEU A 403 1.31 -10.78 -1.60
N PHE A 404 2.08 -11.86 -1.43
CA PHE A 404 1.76 -12.98 -0.55
C PHE A 404 2.66 -13.05 0.70
N LYS A 405 3.40 -11.99 1.04
CA LYS A 405 4.39 -12.01 2.14
C LYS A 405 3.78 -12.41 3.48
N ASP A 406 2.60 -11.88 3.79
CA ASP A 406 1.91 -12.06 5.08
C ASP A 406 1.02 -13.32 5.10
N VAL A 407 1.02 -14.14 4.05
CA VAL A 407 0.33 -15.44 4.07
C VAL A 407 1.14 -16.43 4.89
N SER A 408 0.52 -17.01 5.92
CA SER A 408 1.11 -18.08 6.71
C SER A 408 0.75 -19.44 6.10
N LEU A 409 1.74 -20.09 5.50
CA LEU A 409 1.59 -21.47 5.00
C LEU A 409 1.22 -22.43 6.13
N VAL A 410 1.85 -22.28 7.30
CA VAL A 410 1.54 -23.08 8.49
C VAL A 410 0.05 -22.97 8.85
N ASN A 411 -0.49 -21.76 8.87
CA ASN A 411 -1.90 -21.52 9.18
C ASN A 411 -2.83 -22.16 8.14
N LEU A 412 -2.54 -21.97 6.85
CA LEU A 412 -3.34 -22.57 5.77
C LEU A 412 -3.36 -24.09 5.86
N LEU A 413 -2.22 -24.70 6.18
CA LEU A 413 -2.08 -26.16 6.21
C LEU A 413 -2.71 -26.79 7.45
N ASN A 414 -2.65 -26.10 8.59
CA ASN A 414 -3.14 -26.65 9.86
C ASN A 414 -4.63 -26.36 10.10
N ASN A 415 -5.13 -25.22 9.61
CA ASN A 415 -6.48 -24.76 9.94
C ASN A 415 -7.48 -24.91 8.79
N TYR A 416 -7.03 -24.98 7.53
CA TYR A 416 -7.96 -25.07 6.39
C TYR A 416 -7.99 -26.48 5.81
N ASP A 417 -9.19 -27.05 5.80
CA ASP A 417 -9.46 -28.25 5.03
C ASP A 417 -9.64 -27.92 3.52
N GLN A 418 -9.82 -28.97 2.71
CA GLN A 418 -10.01 -28.79 1.27
C GLN A 418 -11.28 -27.99 0.92
N ASP A 419 -12.33 -28.08 1.72
CA ASP A 419 -13.59 -27.39 1.46
C ASP A 419 -13.46 -25.89 1.73
N ILE A 420 -12.78 -25.50 2.82
CA ILE A 420 -12.43 -24.11 3.13
C ILE A 420 -11.54 -23.55 2.03
N LEU A 421 -10.52 -24.29 1.58
CA LEU A 421 -9.64 -23.85 0.49
C LEU A 421 -10.41 -23.66 -0.83
N VAL A 422 -11.39 -24.51 -1.15
CA VAL A 422 -12.28 -24.30 -2.31
C VAL A 422 -13.06 -23.00 -2.18
N ARG A 423 -13.65 -22.72 -1.02
CA ARG A 423 -14.42 -21.50 -0.79
C ARG A 423 -13.54 -20.24 -0.78
N LEU A 424 -12.34 -20.31 -0.20
CA LEU A 424 -11.33 -19.25 -0.27
C LEU A 424 -10.94 -18.96 -1.73
N ARG A 425 -10.71 -19.99 -2.55
CA ARG A 425 -10.44 -19.81 -3.98
C ARG A 425 -11.60 -19.12 -4.68
N GLN A 426 -12.83 -19.54 -4.42
CA GLN A 426 -14.03 -18.91 -4.99
C GLN A 426 -14.19 -17.46 -4.51
N PHE A 427 -13.80 -17.15 -3.27
CA PHE A 427 -13.79 -15.78 -2.76
C PHE A 427 -12.77 -14.90 -3.50
N LEU A 428 -11.54 -15.39 -3.70
CA LEU A 428 -10.48 -14.62 -4.34
C LEU A 428 -10.61 -14.55 -5.87
N LEU A 429 -11.03 -15.64 -6.51
CA LEU A 429 -11.11 -15.82 -7.96
C LEU A 429 -12.53 -15.67 -8.52
N GLY A 430 -13.53 -15.50 -7.65
CA GLY A 430 -14.94 -15.49 -8.05
C GLY A 430 -15.40 -16.84 -8.60
N ASN A 431 -16.38 -16.80 -9.50
CA ASN A 431 -16.93 -17.99 -10.17
C ASN A 431 -16.21 -18.39 -11.48
N LEU A 432 -15.00 -17.86 -11.73
CA LEU A 432 -14.13 -18.18 -12.88
C LEU A 432 -14.76 -18.02 -14.29
N LYS A 433 -15.92 -17.36 -14.42
CA LYS A 433 -16.53 -17.05 -15.73
C LYS A 433 -15.79 -15.90 -16.40
N ASP A 434 -15.68 -15.91 -17.74
CA ASP A 434 -14.95 -14.89 -18.53
C ASP A 434 -15.42 -13.44 -18.27
N ASN A 435 -16.66 -13.26 -17.83
CA ASN A 435 -17.26 -11.95 -17.52
C ASN A 435 -17.32 -11.63 -16.02
N ASN A 436 -16.77 -12.47 -15.14
CA ASN A 436 -16.79 -12.23 -13.71
C ASN A 436 -15.41 -11.77 -13.25
N ASP A 437 -15.33 -10.52 -12.80
CA ASP A 437 -14.13 -10.03 -12.16
C ASP A 437 -13.94 -10.69 -10.79
N CYS A 438 -12.70 -10.75 -10.32
CA CYS A 438 -12.35 -11.40 -9.07
C CYS A 438 -11.55 -10.46 -8.18
N LEU A 439 -11.67 -10.63 -6.86
CA LEU A 439 -11.00 -9.78 -5.88
C LEU A 439 -9.48 -9.75 -6.10
N LEU A 440 -8.87 -10.88 -6.46
CA LEU A 440 -7.43 -10.97 -6.71
C LEU A 440 -6.98 -10.06 -7.87
N ARG A 441 -7.76 -9.95 -8.95
CA ARG A 441 -7.47 -9.07 -10.09
C ARG A 441 -7.44 -7.60 -9.67
N LEU A 442 -8.39 -7.18 -8.85
CA LEU A 442 -8.44 -5.84 -8.30
C LEU A 442 -7.29 -5.56 -7.34
N ILE A 443 -6.95 -6.54 -6.51
CA ILE A 443 -5.79 -6.48 -5.59
C ILE A 443 -4.48 -6.28 -6.36
N ILE A 444 -4.24 -7.11 -7.38
CA ILE A 444 -3.04 -7.04 -8.23
C ILE A 444 -2.91 -5.66 -8.88
N ASN A 445 -4.04 -5.08 -9.30
CA ASN A 445 -4.10 -3.78 -9.97
C ASN A 445 -4.14 -2.57 -9.02
N LYS A 446 -4.13 -2.82 -7.70
CA LYS A 446 -4.25 -1.81 -6.65
C LYS A 446 -5.59 -1.06 -6.64
N GLU A 447 -6.67 -1.68 -7.12
CA GLU A 447 -8.01 -1.08 -7.22
C GLU A 447 -9.01 -1.63 -6.17
N ALA A 448 -8.55 -2.40 -5.16
CA ALA A 448 -9.42 -3.00 -4.14
C ALA A 448 -9.51 -2.20 -2.82
N LEU A 449 -9.53 -0.86 -2.87
CA LEU A 449 -9.85 0.05 -1.75
C LEU A 449 -9.20 -0.30 -0.38
N GLY A 450 -7.89 -0.58 -0.38
CA GLY A 450 -7.12 -0.92 0.82
C GLY A 450 -6.94 -2.42 1.07
N LEU A 451 -7.79 -3.27 0.51
CA LEU A 451 -7.61 -4.74 0.56
C LEU A 451 -6.32 -5.20 -0.14
N ASN A 452 -5.78 -4.37 -1.04
CA ASN A 452 -4.52 -4.61 -1.74
C ASN A 452 -3.36 -4.93 -0.78
N ASN A 453 -3.31 -4.24 0.36
CA ASN A 453 -2.25 -4.36 1.36
C ASN A 453 -2.61 -5.36 2.47
N LEU A 454 -3.76 -6.03 2.37
CA LEU A 454 -4.32 -6.90 3.42
C LEU A 454 -4.52 -8.33 2.94
N LEU A 455 -4.08 -8.70 1.74
CA LEU A 455 -4.32 -10.02 1.16
C LEU A 455 -3.90 -11.17 2.09
N GLY A 456 -2.73 -11.07 2.73
CA GLY A 456 -2.29 -12.08 3.70
C GLY A 456 -3.23 -12.22 4.89
N LYS A 457 -3.66 -11.11 5.50
CA LYS A 457 -4.64 -11.10 6.60
C LYS A 457 -6.00 -11.67 6.16
N LEU A 458 -6.49 -11.31 4.97
CA LEU A 458 -7.73 -11.84 4.38
C LEU A 458 -7.67 -13.36 4.20
N ILE A 459 -6.55 -13.86 3.68
CA ILE A 459 -6.34 -15.30 3.46
C ILE A 459 -6.25 -16.03 4.80
N ASN A 460 -5.47 -15.53 5.75
CA ASN A 460 -5.22 -16.20 7.02
C ASN A 460 -6.45 -16.22 7.95
N GLN A 461 -7.41 -15.30 7.77
CA GLN A 461 -8.59 -15.14 8.62
C GLN A 461 -9.91 -15.31 7.84
N TYR A 462 -9.87 -16.02 6.71
CA TYR A 462 -11.03 -16.21 5.83
C TYR A 462 -12.23 -16.85 6.54
N ASP A 463 -12.02 -17.84 7.42
CA ASP A 463 -13.11 -18.49 8.15
C ASP A 463 -13.90 -17.51 9.04
N LEU A 464 -13.19 -16.55 9.65
CA LEU A 464 -13.82 -15.48 10.42
C LEU A 464 -14.65 -14.58 9.51
N ILE A 465 -14.10 -14.18 8.36
CA ILE A 465 -14.82 -13.36 7.36
C ILE A 465 -16.08 -14.09 6.88
N GLU A 466 -15.96 -15.36 6.50
CA GLU A 466 -17.08 -16.17 6.01
C GLU A 466 -18.16 -16.35 7.07
N SER A 467 -17.77 -16.61 8.32
CA SER A 467 -18.69 -16.76 9.45
C SER A 467 -19.49 -15.48 9.71
N ILE A 468 -18.83 -14.32 9.71
CA ILE A 468 -19.46 -13.02 9.94
C ILE A 468 -20.38 -12.65 8.78
N ALA A 469 -19.94 -12.90 7.54
CA ALA A 469 -20.77 -12.67 6.36
C ALA A 469 -22.07 -13.48 6.42
N LYS A 470 -21.98 -14.77 6.77
CA LYS A 470 -23.16 -15.65 6.95
C LYS A 470 -24.08 -15.16 8.07
N LYS A 471 -23.52 -14.81 9.23
CA LYS A 471 -24.28 -14.36 10.40
C LYS A 471 -25.06 -13.06 10.12
N ASN A 472 -24.45 -12.14 9.40
CA ASN A 472 -25.00 -10.82 9.12
C ASN A 472 -25.68 -10.71 7.75
N LYS A 473 -25.82 -11.83 7.01
CA LYS A 473 -26.40 -11.88 5.65
C LYS A 473 -25.70 -10.95 4.65
N LEU A 474 -24.39 -10.79 4.79
CA LEU A 474 -23.54 -10.01 3.88
C LEU A 474 -23.04 -10.87 2.71
N SER A 475 -22.71 -10.23 1.60
CA SER A 475 -22.22 -10.87 0.38
C SER A 475 -20.70 -10.83 0.30
N LEU A 476 -20.05 -12.00 0.30
CA LEU A 476 -18.61 -12.11 0.04
C LEU A 476 -18.19 -11.68 -1.38
N ASN A 477 -19.16 -11.48 -2.29
CA ASN A 477 -18.91 -10.94 -3.63
C ASN A 477 -18.94 -9.39 -3.66
N SER A 478 -19.37 -8.74 -2.57
CA SER A 478 -19.38 -7.29 -2.42
C SER A 478 -18.09 -6.84 -1.73
N ILE A 479 -17.28 -6.03 -2.42
CA ILE A 479 -16.05 -5.49 -1.84
C ILE A 479 -16.35 -4.60 -0.63
N LEU A 480 -17.45 -3.84 -0.66
CA LEU A 480 -17.87 -2.99 0.45
C LEU A 480 -18.20 -3.81 1.69
N ASP A 481 -18.96 -4.90 1.54
CA ASP A 481 -19.31 -5.79 2.65
C ASP A 481 -18.05 -6.43 3.26
N VAL A 482 -17.08 -6.82 2.42
CA VAL A 482 -15.79 -7.35 2.89
C VAL A 482 -15.01 -6.29 3.65
N ILE A 483 -14.97 -5.05 3.16
CA ILE A 483 -14.34 -3.92 3.84
C ILE A 483 -14.97 -3.68 5.22
N ASP A 484 -16.30 -3.71 5.32
CA ASP A 484 -17.02 -3.53 6.57
C ASP A 484 -16.71 -4.64 7.57
N ILE A 485 -16.69 -5.90 7.12
CA ILE A 485 -16.28 -7.03 7.96
C ILE A 485 -14.85 -6.82 8.46
N VAL A 486 -13.91 -6.44 7.60
CA VAL A 486 -12.52 -6.21 7.98
C VAL A 486 -12.40 -5.08 9.00
N LYS A 487 -13.05 -3.94 8.79
CA LYS A 487 -13.02 -2.79 9.70
C LYS A 487 -13.60 -3.12 11.07
N THR A 488 -14.75 -3.79 11.09
CA THR A 488 -15.43 -4.13 12.35
C THR A 488 -14.79 -5.29 13.11
N SER A 489 -14.22 -6.25 12.39
CA SER A 489 -13.79 -7.53 12.98
C SER A 489 -12.28 -7.59 13.20
N PHE A 490 -11.48 -7.15 12.22
CA PHE A 490 -10.02 -7.26 12.31
C PHE A 490 -9.44 -6.10 13.10
N PHE A 491 -10.03 -4.92 12.94
CA PHE A 491 -9.55 -3.69 13.57
C PHE A 491 -10.39 -3.27 14.77
N SER A 492 -11.50 -3.96 15.04
CA SER A 492 -12.39 -3.69 16.19
C SER A 492 -12.83 -2.23 16.28
N LEU A 493 -13.03 -1.57 15.13
CA LEU A 493 -13.35 -0.14 15.07
C LEU A 493 -14.73 0.12 15.70
N LYS A 494 -14.76 1.10 16.60
CA LYS A 494 -15.99 1.62 17.20
C LYS A 494 -16.82 2.39 16.17
N PRO A 495 -18.12 2.62 16.38
CA PRO A 495 -18.97 3.33 15.41
C PRO A 495 -18.42 4.70 14.99
N ASN A 496 -17.77 5.44 15.89
CA ASN A 496 -17.18 6.75 15.61
C ASN A 496 -15.77 6.73 15.00
N GLU A 497 -15.25 5.54 14.75
CA GLU A 497 -13.98 5.25 14.08
C GLU A 497 -14.23 4.58 12.70
N GLN A 498 -15.47 4.19 12.40
CA GLN A 498 -15.84 3.49 11.17
C GLN A 498 -15.94 4.40 9.95
N ASP A 499 -15.82 5.72 10.09
CA ASP A 499 -15.65 6.65 8.97
C ASP A 499 -14.18 6.76 8.51
N ILE A 500 -13.23 6.11 9.21
CA ILE A 500 -11.86 5.95 8.70
C ILE A 500 -11.86 4.91 7.57
N PHE A 501 -11.36 5.27 6.38
CA PHE A 501 -11.27 4.33 5.27
C PHE A 501 -10.28 3.19 5.53
N LEU A 502 -10.59 2.02 4.97
CA LEU A 502 -9.71 0.86 5.08
C LEU A 502 -8.36 1.11 4.40
N SER A 503 -8.34 1.86 3.29
CA SER A 503 -7.12 2.31 2.62
C SER A 503 -6.22 3.13 3.56
N THR A 504 -6.80 4.08 4.31
CA THR A 504 -6.09 4.89 5.31
C THR A 504 -5.49 4.01 6.40
N ILE A 505 -6.27 3.09 6.98
CA ILE A 505 -5.80 2.15 8.01
C ILE A 505 -4.67 1.27 7.45
N ALA A 506 -4.88 0.69 6.27
CA ALA A 506 -3.90 -0.17 5.62
C ALA A 506 -2.59 0.57 5.32
N ASN A 507 -2.66 1.82 4.86
CA ASN A 507 -1.48 2.65 4.63
C ASN A 507 -0.73 2.94 5.95
N ILE A 508 -1.45 3.28 7.01
CA ILE A 508 -0.85 3.56 8.32
C ILE A 508 -0.13 2.34 8.89
N ILE A 509 -0.77 1.16 8.88
CA ILE A 509 -0.17 -0.06 9.47
C ILE A 509 0.94 -0.66 8.61
N SER A 510 0.90 -0.46 7.27
CA SER A 510 1.93 -1.00 6.37
C SER A 510 3.21 -0.16 6.35
N SER A 511 3.15 1.09 6.81
CA SER A 511 4.29 2.02 6.74
C SER A 511 5.15 1.96 7.99
N LYS A 512 6.17 1.08 7.98
CA LYS A 512 7.08 0.85 9.11
C LYS A 512 8.42 1.59 9.02
N GLU A 513 8.81 2.07 7.84
CA GLU A 513 10.14 2.65 7.54
C GLU A 513 10.52 3.83 8.46
N TYR A 514 9.53 4.56 8.98
CA TYR A 514 9.71 5.77 9.80
C TYR A 514 9.15 5.64 11.22
N CYS A 515 8.68 4.45 11.60
CA CYS A 515 8.01 4.19 12.88
C CYS A 515 9.02 3.69 13.93
N THR A 516 8.81 4.05 15.19
CA THR A 516 9.73 3.72 16.29
C THR A 516 8.99 2.99 17.42
N GLY A 517 9.42 1.77 17.72
CA GLY A 517 9.12 1.06 18.98
C GLY A 517 7.66 0.64 19.26
N LYS A 518 6.66 1.10 18.48
CA LYS A 518 5.23 0.74 18.65
C LYS A 518 4.79 -0.39 17.72
N SER A 519 3.92 -1.26 18.21
CA SER A 519 3.25 -2.32 17.43
C SER A 519 2.17 -1.77 16.48
N GLU A 520 1.75 -2.56 15.48
CA GLU A 520 0.65 -2.18 14.57
C GLU A 520 -0.65 -1.88 15.33
N GLU A 521 -0.95 -2.64 16.38
CA GLU A 521 -2.16 -2.48 17.20
C GLU A 521 -2.13 -1.18 18.00
N GLU A 522 -0.97 -0.81 18.56
CA GLU A 522 -0.79 0.45 19.29
C GLU A 522 -0.91 1.65 18.35
N ILE A 523 -0.25 1.59 17.18
CA ILE A 523 -0.33 2.64 16.15
C ILE A 523 -1.78 2.86 15.73
N LEU A 524 -2.51 1.78 15.46
CA LEU A 524 -3.91 1.86 15.06
C LEU A 524 -4.78 2.45 16.17
N LYS A 525 -4.63 1.96 17.41
CA LYS A 525 -5.40 2.45 18.57
C LYS A 525 -5.20 3.96 18.77
N GLU A 526 -3.96 4.42 18.69
CA GLU A 526 -3.61 5.83 18.82
C GLU A 526 -4.11 6.68 17.64
N THR A 527 -4.08 6.12 16.43
CA THR A 527 -4.66 6.75 15.24
C THR A 527 -6.17 6.94 15.40
N CYS A 528 -6.88 5.91 15.88
CA CYS A 528 -8.31 5.99 16.15
C CYS A 528 -8.63 7.01 17.26
N GLN A 529 -7.81 7.10 18.30
CA GLN A 529 -7.94 8.13 19.33
C GLN A 529 -7.78 9.53 18.74
N LEU A 530 -6.70 9.76 17.97
CA LEU A 530 -6.45 11.04 17.32
C LEU A 530 -7.55 11.42 16.33
N HIS A 531 -8.13 10.45 15.62
CA HIS A 531 -9.27 10.66 14.74
C HIS A 531 -10.49 11.21 15.48
N VAL A 532 -10.77 10.70 16.68
CA VAL A 532 -11.88 11.19 17.52
C VAL A 532 -11.55 12.56 18.09
N GLU A 533 -10.33 12.78 18.56
CA GLU A 533 -9.88 14.05 19.16
C GLU A 533 -9.93 15.21 18.17
N ARG A 534 -9.40 15.03 16.95
CA ARG A 534 -9.32 16.09 15.94
C ARG A 534 -10.69 16.56 15.45
N LYS A 535 -11.75 15.73 15.53
CA LYS A 535 -13.13 16.12 15.19
C LYS A 535 -13.64 17.30 16.05
N SER A 536 -13.04 17.53 17.23
CA SER A 536 -13.37 18.67 18.10
C SER A 536 -12.78 20.01 17.62
N LYS A 537 -11.79 19.98 16.73
CA LYS A 537 -11.19 21.17 16.13
C LYS A 537 -12.10 21.70 15.02
N VAL A 538 -12.82 22.79 15.32
CA VAL A 538 -13.79 23.41 14.39
C VAL A 538 -13.40 24.82 13.94
N TYR A 539 -12.30 25.36 14.49
CA TYR A 539 -11.70 26.64 14.10
C TYR A 539 -10.18 26.58 14.26
N ALA A 540 -9.49 27.53 13.62
CA ALA A 540 -8.08 27.80 13.87
C ALA A 540 -7.86 29.32 14.01
N SER A 541 -6.70 29.69 14.53
CA SER A 541 -6.21 31.08 14.55
C SER A 541 -5.55 31.47 13.22
N ILE A 542 -5.46 30.54 12.28
CA ILE A 542 -4.98 30.77 10.92
C ILE A 542 -6.20 30.69 9.99
N PRO A 543 -6.44 31.69 9.13
CA PRO A 543 -7.47 31.66 8.10
C PRO A 543 -7.50 30.36 7.28
N THR A 544 -8.71 29.87 7.00
CA THR A 544 -8.92 28.73 6.08
C THR A 544 -9.07 29.28 4.67
N ILE A 545 -8.12 28.95 3.79
CA ILE A 545 -8.08 29.43 2.39
C ILE A 545 -8.08 28.27 1.40
N GLU A 546 -8.55 28.53 0.19
CA GLU A 546 -8.51 27.63 -0.96
C GLU A 546 -8.36 28.47 -2.23
N GLY A 547 -7.46 28.07 -3.13
CA GLY A 547 -7.20 28.82 -4.36
C GLY A 547 -6.33 28.06 -5.34
N GLU A 548 -6.15 28.66 -6.51
CA GLU A 548 -5.39 28.07 -7.61
C GLU A 548 -4.36 29.06 -8.17
N SER A 549 -3.30 28.51 -8.73
CA SER A 549 -2.27 29.18 -9.52
C SER A 549 -2.12 28.44 -10.85
N ASP A 550 -1.28 28.94 -11.77
CA ASP A 550 -1.13 28.39 -13.12
C ASP A 550 -0.78 26.88 -13.19
N SER A 551 -0.23 26.29 -12.12
CA SER A 551 0.13 24.86 -12.10
C SER A 551 -0.20 24.14 -10.78
N PHE A 552 -0.62 24.87 -9.75
CA PHE A 552 -0.92 24.31 -8.43
C PHE A 552 -2.26 24.81 -7.90
N SER A 553 -3.09 23.89 -7.42
CA SER A 553 -4.13 24.21 -6.44
C SER A 553 -3.57 24.14 -5.03
N TYR A 554 -4.14 24.93 -4.12
CA TYR A 554 -3.77 24.93 -2.72
C TYR A 554 -5.00 25.07 -1.83
N ARG A 555 -4.97 24.41 -0.67
CA ARG A 555 -6.04 24.55 0.33
C ARG A 555 -5.57 24.23 1.73
N VAL A 556 -6.12 24.94 2.71
CA VAL A 556 -6.10 24.49 4.11
C VAL A 556 -7.00 23.26 4.22
N ALA A 557 -6.45 22.15 4.71
CA ALA A 557 -7.18 20.90 4.81
C ALA A 557 -8.36 21.02 5.80
N PRO A 558 -9.53 20.45 5.47
CA PRO A 558 -10.64 20.31 6.41
C PRO A 558 -10.18 19.59 7.68
N PHE A 559 -10.40 20.18 8.87
CA PHE A 559 -9.85 19.68 10.13
C PHE A 559 -10.29 18.24 10.48
N ASP A 560 -11.47 17.86 9.99
CA ASP A 560 -12.11 16.56 10.16
C ASP A 560 -11.87 15.57 9.00
N ALA A 561 -11.15 15.95 7.94
CA ALA A 561 -10.83 15.05 6.82
C ALA A 561 -10.04 13.81 7.27
N GLU A 562 -10.48 12.61 6.91
CA GLU A 562 -9.87 11.32 7.30
C GLU A 562 -8.48 11.11 6.72
N TYR A 563 -8.22 11.56 5.50
CA TYR A 563 -6.91 11.45 4.86
C TYR A 563 -5.79 12.18 5.62
N LEU A 564 -6.12 13.15 6.49
CA LEU A 564 -5.13 13.81 7.34
C LEU A 564 -4.40 12.83 8.28
N LEU A 565 -5.03 11.71 8.64
CA LEU A 565 -4.39 10.67 9.47
C LEU A 565 -3.22 9.98 8.77
N ALA A 566 -3.21 9.99 7.43
CA ALA A 566 -2.16 9.40 6.60
C ALA A 566 -1.21 10.44 5.99
N ALA A 567 -1.35 11.73 6.32
CA ALA A 567 -0.57 12.83 5.74
C ALA A 567 0.94 12.54 5.65
N GLY A 568 1.58 12.19 6.78
CA GLY A 568 3.02 11.87 6.76
C GLY A 568 3.36 10.50 6.13
N VAL A 569 2.40 9.58 6.06
CA VAL A 569 2.57 8.30 5.34
C VAL A 569 2.63 8.55 3.84
N ASP A 570 1.69 9.34 3.32
CA ASP A 570 1.59 9.71 1.91
C ASP A 570 2.80 10.55 1.47
N ALA A 571 3.27 11.46 2.33
CA ALA A 571 4.50 12.23 2.12
C ALA A 571 5.80 11.43 2.39
N LYS A 572 5.71 10.18 2.86
CA LYS A 572 6.86 9.31 3.22
C LYS A 572 7.84 9.97 4.21
N ASN A 573 7.33 10.68 5.22
CA ASN A 573 8.13 11.32 6.26
C ASN A 573 7.62 10.93 7.67
N CYS A 574 8.29 11.32 8.75
CA CYS A 574 7.87 10.92 10.10
C CYS A 574 6.72 11.79 10.69
N PHE A 575 6.01 12.61 9.91
CA PHE A 575 4.86 13.42 10.36
C PHE A 575 3.61 12.55 10.54
N ARG A 576 3.68 11.58 11.46
CA ARG A 576 2.69 10.51 11.66
C ARG A 576 2.78 9.91 13.07
N ILE A 577 1.79 9.10 13.46
CA ILE A 577 1.85 8.27 14.69
C ILE A 577 3.05 7.30 14.63
N SER A 578 3.75 7.12 15.74
CA SER A 578 4.99 6.33 15.89
C SER A 578 6.21 6.89 15.14
N GLY A 579 6.01 7.89 14.29
CA GLY A 579 7.11 8.68 13.74
C GLY A 579 7.74 9.55 14.81
N LYS A 580 9.00 9.95 14.62
CA LYS A 580 9.62 10.95 15.51
C LYS A 580 8.79 12.24 15.58
N GLY A 581 7.94 12.50 14.56
CA GLY A 581 7.11 13.69 14.41
C GLY A 581 5.72 13.62 14.94
N GLU A 582 5.43 12.58 15.70
CA GLU A 582 4.12 12.34 16.26
C GLU A 582 3.58 13.53 17.06
N ASP A 583 4.40 14.13 17.94
CA ASP A 583 3.93 15.24 18.81
C ASP A 583 3.46 16.44 17.99
N PHE A 584 4.23 16.82 16.98
CA PHE A 584 3.87 17.92 16.08
C PHE A 584 2.72 17.55 15.14
N PHE A 585 2.67 16.31 14.67
CA PHE A 585 1.54 15.80 13.90
C PHE A 585 0.24 15.89 14.70
N ARG A 586 0.24 15.41 15.95
CA ARG A 586 -0.89 15.53 16.87
C ARG A 586 -1.25 16.99 17.12
N TYR A 587 -0.26 17.85 17.36
CA TYR A 587 -0.46 19.28 17.56
C TYR A 587 -1.14 19.93 16.35
N CYS A 588 -0.67 19.67 15.13
CA CYS A 588 -1.27 20.21 13.91
C CYS A 588 -2.73 19.79 13.72
N LEU A 589 -3.08 18.58 14.15
CA LEU A 589 -4.43 18.04 14.03
C LEU A 589 -5.39 18.48 15.14
N THR A 590 -4.90 18.81 16.33
CA THR A 590 -5.77 19.11 17.50
C THR A 590 -5.70 20.57 17.98
N SER A 591 -4.58 21.27 17.79
CA SER A 591 -4.42 22.65 18.24
C SER A 591 -5.09 23.64 17.30
N ASN A 592 -5.72 24.67 17.87
CA ASN A 592 -6.25 25.81 17.11
C ASN A 592 -5.13 26.77 16.64
N GLN A 593 -3.88 26.57 17.05
CA GLN A 593 -2.73 27.37 16.60
C GLN A 593 -2.05 26.82 15.33
N ALA A 594 -2.62 25.79 14.72
CA ALA A 594 -1.99 25.11 13.60
C ALA A 594 -3.00 24.76 12.50
N VAL A 595 -2.51 24.62 11.27
CA VAL A 595 -3.25 24.07 10.13
C VAL A 595 -2.32 23.21 9.30
N ILE A 596 -2.88 22.32 8.48
CA ILE A 596 -2.14 21.59 7.47
C ILE A 596 -2.63 22.06 6.12
N MET A 597 -1.70 22.48 5.26
CA MET A 597 -2.01 22.97 3.93
C MET A 597 -1.53 21.98 2.88
N TYR A 598 -2.37 21.73 1.88
CA TYR A 598 -2.09 20.85 0.75
C TYR A 598 -1.85 21.70 -0.49
N PHE A 599 -0.87 21.32 -1.29
CA PHE A 599 -0.59 21.86 -2.61
C PHE A 599 -0.58 20.71 -3.61
N THR A 600 -1.41 20.76 -4.65
CA THR A 600 -1.50 19.72 -5.67
C THR A 600 -1.11 20.29 -7.02
N ASN A 601 -0.14 19.66 -7.68
CA ASN A 601 0.24 20.01 -9.04
C ASN A 601 -0.78 19.43 -10.02
N GLU A 602 -1.47 20.28 -10.77
CA GLU A 602 -2.55 19.87 -11.67
C GLU A 602 -2.06 19.03 -12.87
N LYS A 603 -0.77 19.14 -13.23
CA LYS A 603 -0.19 18.41 -14.36
C LYS A 603 0.30 17.01 -13.95
N THR A 604 0.96 16.92 -12.80
CA THR A 604 1.59 15.67 -12.33
C THR A 604 0.73 14.92 -11.31
N ASN A 605 -0.29 15.58 -10.76
CA ASN A 605 -1.10 15.11 -9.64
C ASN A 605 -0.25 14.81 -8.39
N HIS A 606 0.95 15.42 -8.29
CA HIS A 606 1.78 15.35 -7.09
C HIS A 606 1.20 16.26 -6.01
N THR A 607 1.09 15.73 -4.79
CA THR A 607 0.57 16.46 -3.63
C THR A 607 1.67 16.67 -2.59
N TYR A 608 1.79 17.90 -2.13
CA TYR A 608 2.73 18.34 -1.11
C TYR A 608 2.00 18.81 0.14
N ILE A 609 2.57 18.49 1.30
CA ILE A 609 1.96 18.76 2.60
C ILE A 609 2.84 19.76 3.34
N CYS A 610 2.22 20.86 3.77
CA CYS A 610 2.86 21.97 4.46
C CYS A 610 2.16 22.20 5.81
N PRO A 611 2.69 21.64 6.92
CA PRO A 611 2.21 21.96 8.26
C PRO A 611 2.60 23.39 8.65
N ILE A 612 1.61 24.19 9.05
CA ILE A 612 1.79 25.59 9.41
C ILE A 612 1.33 25.80 10.85
N ILE A 613 2.15 26.49 11.65
CA ILE A 613 1.83 26.89 13.01
C ILE A 613 1.89 28.39 13.18
N ARG A 614 1.13 28.91 14.15
CA ARG A 614 1.08 30.33 14.49
C ARG A 614 1.81 30.61 15.79
N SER A 615 2.59 31.68 15.81
CA SER A 615 3.25 32.24 16.98
C SER A 615 3.05 33.75 16.98
N GLY A 616 2.08 34.21 17.77
CA GLY A 616 1.65 35.60 17.81
C GLY A 616 1.32 36.17 16.43
N ASN A 617 2.11 37.14 15.96
CA ASN A 617 1.90 37.80 14.66
C ASN A 617 2.54 37.06 13.47
N ALA A 618 3.15 35.90 13.69
CA ALA A 618 3.87 35.16 12.66
C ALA A 618 3.29 33.75 12.44
N ILE A 619 3.35 33.27 11.20
CA ILE A 619 3.08 31.88 10.84
C ILE A 619 4.32 31.21 10.25
N HIS A 620 4.49 29.93 10.56
CA HIS A 620 5.71 29.18 10.29
C HIS A 620 5.36 27.85 9.65
N CYS A 621 5.76 27.69 8.40
CA CYS A 621 5.70 26.43 7.70
C CYS A 621 6.95 25.60 8.05
N ASN A 622 6.73 24.40 8.56
CA ASN A 622 7.82 23.51 8.96
C ASN A 622 8.66 23.02 7.76
N GLY A 623 8.13 23.07 6.54
CA GLY A 623 8.80 22.65 5.32
C GLY A 623 7.83 22.09 4.29
N VAL A 624 8.37 21.66 3.16
CA VAL A 624 7.61 21.02 2.07
C VAL A 624 8.04 19.58 1.96
N ASP A 625 7.09 18.65 2.11
CA ASP A 625 7.30 17.23 1.88
C ASP A 625 6.21 16.66 0.96
N PRO A 626 6.55 15.74 0.03
CA PRO A 626 7.91 15.26 -0.27
C PRO A 626 8.79 16.34 -0.91
N LYS A 627 10.10 16.07 -1.03
CA LYS A 627 11.05 17.02 -1.65
C LYS A 627 10.63 17.38 -3.08
N LEU A 628 10.51 18.68 -3.34
CA LEU A 628 10.15 19.22 -4.65
C LEU A 628 11.16 18.85 -5.76
N PRO A 629 10.69 18.25 -6.88
CA PRO A 629 11.44 18.15 -8.13
C PRO A 629 11.94 19.52 -8.59
N LEU A 630 13.09 19.58 -9.25
CA LEU A 630 13.72 20.84 -9.67
C LEU A 630 12.81 21.68 -10.58
N ASP A 631 12.07 21.02 -11.46
CA ASP A 631 11.14 21.59 -12.44
C ASP A 631 9.81 22.06 -11.85
N GLU A 632 9.46 21.65 -10.63
CA GLU A 632 8.22 22.08 -9.96
C GLU A 632 8.45 23.22 -8.94
N ARG A 633 9.69 23.50 -8.54
CA ARG A 633 10.01 24.40 -7.40
C ARG A 633 9.49 25.82 -7.56
N ASP A 634 9.76 26.46 -8.69
CA ASP A 634 9.40 27.87 -8.87
C ASP A 634 7.88 28.06 -8.88
N ASP A 635 7.17 27.18 -9.58
CA ASP A 635 5.71 27.24 -9.65
C ASP A 635 5.09 26.92 -8.28
N PHE A 636 5.66 25.96 -7.54
CA PHE A 636 5.27 25.73 -6.15
C PHE A 636 5.46 26.98 -5.29
N PHE A 637 6.62 27.65 -5.33
CA PHE A 637 6.88 28.82 -4.47
C PHE A 637 6.05 30.04 -4.86
N LYS A 638 5.68 30.20 -6.14
CA LYS A 638 4.68 31.19 -6.56
C LYS A 638 3.32 30.91 -5.90
N ALA A 639 2.85 29.66 -5.96
CA ALA A 639 1.59 29.25 -5.34
C ALA A 639 1.64 29.40 -3.81
N PHE A 640 2.73 28.97 -3.19
CA PHE A 640 2.95 29.05 -1.75
C PHE A 640 2.97 30.50 -1.26
N THR A 641 3.67 31.40 -1.97
CA THR A 641 3.70 32.82 -1.64
C THR A 641 2.32 33.48 -1.80
N LYS A 642 1.59 33.13 -2.88
CA LYS A 642 0.22 33.60 -3.09
C LYS A 642 -0.69 33.20 -1.92
N ALA A 643 -0.63 31.94 -1.50
CA ALA A 643 -1.38 31.43 -0.35
C ALA A 643 -1.03 32.16 0.96
N MET A 644 0.26 32.38 1.24
CA MET A 644 0.67 33.08 2.47
C MET A 644 0.20 34.54 2.48
N ASN A 645 0.26 35.23 1.33
CA ASN A 645 -0.28 36.59 1.18
C ASN A 645 -1.78 36.64 1.46
N GLU A 646 -2.54 35.66 0.95
CA GLU A 646 -3.98 35.57 1.15
C GLU A 646 -4.33 35.37 2.64
N ILE A 647 -3.58 34.51 3.35
CA ILE A 647 -3.71 34.34 4.80
C ILE A 647 -3.46 35.67 5.54
N ILE A 648 -2.37 36.37 5.23
CA ILE A 648 -2.04 37.66 5.85
C ILE A 648 -3.12 38.71 5.58
N MET A 649 -3.63 38.75 4.35
CA MET A 649 -4.68 39.68 3.94
C MET A 649 -6.01 39.42 4.68
N ILE A 650 -6.47 38.17 4.71
CA ILE A 650 -7.70 37.80 5.44
C ILE A 650 -7.53 38.10 6.93
N SER A 651 -6.38 37.74 7.49
CA SER A 651 -6.07 38.06 8.88
C SER A 651 -6.12 39.57 9.14
N SER A 652 -5.59 40.39 8.23
CA SER A 652 -5.61 41.85 8.37
C SER A 652 -7.03 42.44 8.36
N ASN A 653 -7.96 41.81 7.63
CA ASN A 653 -9.34 42.29 7.50
C ASN A 653 -10.27 41.79 8.61
N GLU A 654 -10.04 40.57 9.10
CA GLU A 654 -11.01 39.84 9.93
C GLU A 654 -10.51 39.50 11.35
N SER A 655 -9.19 39.62 11.62
CA SER A 655 -8.64 39.32 12.96
C SER A 655 -8.91 40.44 13.95
N ILE A 656 -8.77 40.13 15.23
CA ILE A 656 -8.61 41.13 16.28
C ILE A 656 -7.39 42.00 15.94
N ASP A 657 -7.51 43.33 16.04
CA ASP A 657 -6.45 44.26 15.60
C ASP A 657 -5.07 43.98 16.23
N SER A 658 -5.04 43.58 17.49
CA SER A 658 -3.80 43.22 18.21
C SER A 658 -3.23 41.85 17.82
N GLU A 659 -3.99 41.06 17.07
CA GLU A 659 -3.70 39.69 16.72
C GLU A 659 -3.58 39.48 15.20
N ARG A 660 -3.22 40.47 14.40
CA ARG A 660 -3.02 40.26 12.95
C ARG A 660 -1.79 39.39 12.66
N ILE A 661 -1.88 38.52 11.65
CA ILE A 661 -0.74 37.82 11.08
C ILE A 661 -0.04 38.80 10.14
N GLU A 662 1.22 39.11 10.43
CA GLU A 662 2.02 40.11 9.75
C GLU A 662 3.15 39.48 8.92
N VAL A 663 3.55 38.23 9.18
CA VAL A 663 4.66 37.56 8.49
C VAL A 663 4.45 36.05 8.36
N ALA A 664 4.87 35.49 7.24
CA ALA A 664 4.87 34.06 6.95
C ALA A 664 6.28 33.58 6.59
N THR A 665 6.68 32.44 7.16
CA THR A 665 8.04 31.91 7.04
C THR A 665 8.03 30.42 6.70
N ILE A 666 9.16 29.93 6.20
CA ILE A 666 9.38 28.50 5.95
C ILE A 666 10.78 28.05 6.40
N THR A 667 10.88 26.83 6.92
CA THR A 667 12.16 26.19 7.26
C THR A 667 12.81 25.49 6.05
N ASN A 668 14.13 25.53 5.94
CA ASN A 668 14.91 25.01 4.80
C ASN A 668 15.22 23.50 4.79
N LEU A 669 14.23 22.65 5.08
CA LEU A 669 14.33 21.19 5.12
C LEU A 669 15.26 20.58 4.06
N HIS A 670 14.98 20.89 2.79
CA HIS A 670 15.64 20.32 1.60
C HIS A 670 15.85 21.36 0.48
N LEU A 671 15.70 22.64 0.79
CA LEU A 671 15.59 23.76 -0.18
C LEU A 671 16.58 24.88 0.13
N GLU A 672 17.66 24.58 0.85
CA GLU A 672 18.65 25.57 1.23
C GLU A 672 19.32 26.23 0.03
N ASP A 673 19.72 25.44 -0.98
CA ASP A 673 20.32 25.98 -2.21
C ASP A 673 19.32 26.90 -2.93
N TYR A 674 18.05 26.50 -3.00
CA TYR A 674 16.99 27.30 -3.63
C TYR A 674 16.82 28.67 -2.95
N PHE A 675 16.76 28.71 -1.61
CA PHE A 675 16.60 29.97 -0.88
C PHE A 675 17.82 30.88 -1.01
N ARG A 676 19.03 30.31 -1.06
CA ARG A 676 20.27 31.06 -1.27
C ARG A 676 20.34 31.63 -2.69
N GLU A 677 20.07 30.81 -3.71
CA GLU A 677 20.08 31.20 -5.13
C GLU A 677 19.09 32.33 -5.41
N ASN A 678 17.91 32.28 -4.79
CA ASN A 678 16.86 33.28 -4.96
C ASN A 678 16.92 34.42 -3.92
N SER A 679 17.98 34.49 -3.12
CA SER A 679 18.22 35.58 -2.16
C SER A 679 17.08 35.85 -1.16
N TYR A 680 16.42 34.79 -0.68
CA TYR A 680 15.36 34.92 0.32
C TYR A 680 15.90 35.50 1.63
N LEU A 681 15.13 36.38 2.27
CA LEU A 681 15.51 36.98 3.55
C LEU A 681 15.44 35.95 4.67
N LYS A 682 16.55 35.80 5.42
CA LYS A 682 16.56 34.97 6.63
C LYS A 682 15.69 35.60 7.71
N TYR A 683 14.98 34.74 8.42
CA TYR A 683 14.15 35.09 9.55
C TYR A 683 14.78 34.55 10.83
N GLN A 684 15.07 35.44 11.78
CA GLN A 684 15.61 35.07 13.08
C GLN A 684 14.47 34.79 14.04
N LEU A 685 14.40 33.54 14.51
CA LEU A 685 13.54 33.15 15.61
C LEU A 685 14.27 33.43 16.92
N GLU A 686 13.73 34.32 17.75
CA GLU A 686 14.28 34.56 19.10
C GLU A 686 13.98 33.37 20.04
N THR A 687 12.88 32.65 19.77
CA THR A 687 12.48 31.42 20.44
C THR A 687 12.03 30.38 19.42
N TYR A 688 12.43 29.12 19.57
CA TYR A 688 11.88 28.00 18.80
C TYR A 688 10.36 27.92 19.06
N ILE A 689 9.56 28.02 18.00
CA ILE A 689 8.09 28.07 18.05
C ILE A 689 7.51 26.67 18.22
N PRO A 690 6.38 26.43 18.94
CA PRO A 690 5.54 27.37 19.69
C PRO A 690 5.61 27.21 21.23
N ILE A 691 5.02 28.21 21.92
CA ILE A 691 5.08 28.53 23.36
C ILE A 691 4.43 27.46 24.28
N ASP A 692 3.80 26.43 23.72
CA ASP A 692 2.94 25.47 24.43
C ASP A 692 3.19 23.97 24.13
N CYS A 693 4.17 23.61 23.29
CA CYS A 693 4.44 22.20 22.97
C CYS A 693 5.91 21.98 22.54
N PRO A 694 6.55 20.83 22.88
CA PRO A 694 7.82 20.45 22.27
C PRO A 694 7.65 20.31 20.75
N CYS A 695 8.32 21.19 20.01
CA CYS A 695 8.22 21.20 18.56
C CYS A 695 8.98 20.03 17.95
N TYR A 696 8.39 19.42 16.92
CA TYR A 696 9.07 18.39 16.18
C TYR A 696 10.12 18.98 15.25
N THR A 697 11.34 18.51 15.45
CA THR A 697 12.42 18.65 14.49
C THR A 697 12.77 17.26 13.94
N ASP A 698 12.12 16.77 12.87
CA ASP A 698 12.59 15.50 12.26
C ASP A 698 14.01 15.62 11.78
N TYR A 699 14.39 16.77 11.25
CA TYR A 699 15.34 16.66 10.16
C TYR A 699 16.74 16.55 10.75
N ASN A 700 17.47 15.48 10.43
CA ASN A 700 18.88 15.18 10.74
C ASN A 700 19.89 16.30 10.34
N LYS A 701 19.40 17.52 10.12
CA LYS A 701 20.13 18.72 9.73
C LYS A 701 20.51 19.52 10.98
N LYS A 702 21.82 19.66 11.21
CA LYS A 702 22.39 20.40 12.34
C LYS A 702 22.06 21.89 12.31
N ASP A 703 22.03 22.49 11.12
CA ASP A 703 21.79 23.92 10.93
C ASP A 703 20.44 24.15 10.25
N LYS A 704 19.57 24.92 10.91
CA LYS A 704 18.23 25.25 10.42
C LYS A 704 18.09 26.74 10.26
N GLU A 705 17.62 27.14 9.10
CA GLU A 705 17.32 28.54 8.82
C GLU A 705 15.87 28.65 8.37
N ASN A 706 15.24 29.72 8.83
CA ASN A 706 13.91 30.10 8.40
C ASN A 706 14.04 31.27 7.43
N TYR A 707 13.16 31.30 6.44
CA TYR A 707 13.14 32.33 5.42
C TYR A 707 11.77 32.98 5.37
N ILE A 708 11.74 34.31 5.19
CA ILE A 708 10.49 35.06 4.99
C ILE A 708 9.99 34.77 3.59
N ILE A 709 8.77 34.27 3.50
CA ILE A 709 8.07 34.04 2.22
C ILE A 709 7.15 35.21 1.91
N SER A 710 6.46 35.73 2.93
CA SER A 710 5.60 36.88 2.80
C SER A 710 5.61 37.71 4.08
N LYS A 711 5.40 39.02 3.96
CA LYS A 711 5.22 39.95 5.06
C LYS A 711 4.28 41.08 4.65
N SER A 712 3.50 41.56 5.61
CA SER A 712 2.73 42.80 5.50
C SER A 712 3.66 44.03 5.55
N ASP A 713 3.19 45.15 5.02
CA ASP A 713 3.92 46.43 5.09
C ASP A 713 4.06 46.94 6.53
N ASP A 714 3.13 46.55 7.41
CA ASP A 714 3.12 46.92 8.83
C ASP A 714 4.04 46.06 9.70
N TYR A 715 4.65 45.01 9.15
CA TYR A 715 5.56 44.14 9.88
C TYR A 715 6.82 44.90 10.31
N LYS A 716 6.97 45.10 11.62
CA LYS A 716 8.16 45.72 12.23
C LYS A 716 9.03 44.71 12.94
N ASP A 717 8.40 43.86 13.75
CA ASP A 717 9.10 42.90 14.61
C ASP A 717 8.17 41.76 15.03
N ASN A 718 8.75 40.71 15.59
CA ASN A 718 8.04 39.55 16.10
C ASN A 718 7.35 39.84 17.44
N LYS A 719 6.09 39.41 17.54
CA LYS A 719 5.29 39.46 18.76
C LYS A 719 4.91 38.04 19.12
N TYR A 720 5.15 37.65 20.37
CA TYR A 720 4.91 36.29 20.85
C TYR A 720 3.68 36.25 21.77
N TYR A 721 2.61 35.59 21.32
CA TYR A 721 1.39 35.34 22.09
C TYR A 721 0.61 34.15 21.51
N LEU A 722 -0.30 33.58 22.31
CA LEU A 722 -1.28 32.60 21.84
C LEU A 722 -2.51 33.35 21.31
N ALA A 723 -2.78 33.22 20.01
CA ALA A 723 -3.89 33.91 19.37
C ALA A 723 -5.24 33.34 19.80
N LYS A 724 -6.21 34.22 20.04
CA LYS A 724 -7.60 33.90 20.38
C LYS A 724 -8.53 34.01 19.18
N ASP A 725 -8.06 34.56 18.06
CA ASP A 725 -8.80 34.59 16.80
C ASP A 725 -9.41 33.23 16.45
N LYS A 726 -10.62 33.27 15.90
CA LYS A 726 -11.38 32.08 15.50
C LYS A 726 -11.82 32.17 14.05
N PHE A 727 -10.97 31.68 13.16
CA PHE A 727 -11.33 31.38 11.79
C PHE A 727 -11.98 30.00 11.76
N TYR A 728 -13.31 29.99 11.80
CA TYR A 728 -14.06 28.76 11.78
C TYR A 728 -13.95 28.07 10.42
N GLN A 729 -13.82 26.75 10.45
CA GLN A 729 -13.99 25.95 9.25
C GLN A 729 -15.39 26.19 8.69
N LYS A 730 -15.49 26.34 7.36
CA LYS A 730 -16.76 26.47 6.66
C LYS A 730 -17.63 25.23 6.96
N ARG A 731 -18.83 25.45 7.50
CA ARG A 731 -19.81 24.37 7.69
C ARG A 731 -20.47 24.07 6.36
N LYS A 732 -20.74 22.79 6.13
CA LYS A 732 -21.57 22.33 5.02
C LYS A 732 -23.03 22.59 5.38
N GLU A 733 -23.89 22.69 4.37
CA GLU A 733 -25.33 22.78 4.57
C GLU A 733 -25.88 21.51 5.25
N ASP A 734 -26.97 21.69 5.98
CA ASP A 734 -27.66 20.62 6.69
C ASP A 734 -28.27 19.66 5.68
N TYR A 735 -27.94 18.38 5.82
CA TYR A 735 -28.51 17.36 4.98
C TYR A 735 -29.94 17.04 5.38
N GLU A 736 -30.79 16.76 4.39
CA GLU A 736 -32.17 16.31 4.59
C GLU A 736 -32.45 15.13 3.65
N PHE A 737 -32.86 14.00 4.21
CA PHE A 737 -33.03 12.75 3.46
C PHE A 737 -34.34 12.04 3.78
N ASN A 738 -35.00 11.60 2.72
CA ASN A 738 -36.10 10.65 2.77
C ASN A 738 -35.56 9.26 2.41
N ILE A 739 -35.60 8.36 3.39
CA ILE A 739 -34.91 7.06 3.35
C ILE A 739 -35.61 6.05 2.43
N ASP A 740 -36.88 6.28 2.09
CA ASP A 740 -37.65 5.42 1.19
C ASP A 740 -37.25 5.58 -0.28
N LYS A 741 -36.62 6.71 -0.64
CA LYS A 741 -36.28 7.06 -2.03
C LYS A 741 -34.78 7.06 -2.30
N GLU A 742 -33.95 6.73 -1.32
CA GLU A 742 -32.51 6.93 -1.40
C GLU A 742 -31.68 5.63 -1.36
N TYR A 743 -30.63 5.61 -2.19
CA TYR A 743 -29.71 4.49 -2.37
C TYR A 743 -28.44 4.57 -1.48
N ASP A 744 -28.32 5.56 -0.58
CA ASP A 744 -27.08 5.82 0.19
C ASP A 744 -27.24 5.71 1.73
N LYS A 745 -28.01 4.71 2.14
CA LYS A 745 -28.26 4.38 3.56
C LYS A 745 -27.00 4.03 4.35
N GLU A 746 -25.96 3.55 3.66
CA GLU A 746 -24.68 3.18 4.28
C GLU A 746 -24.01 4.41 4.93
N ARG A 747 -23.95 5.54 4.22
CA ARG A 747 -23.40 6.79 4.76
C ARG A 747 -24.22 7.29 5.95
N LEU A 748 -25.55 7.28 5.84
CA LEU A 748 -26.42 7.73 6.93
C LEU A 748 -26.24 6.86 8.18
N SER A 749 -26.14 5.55 7.99
CA SER A 749 -25.86 4.62 9.08
C SER A 749 -24.53 4.94 9.77
N LEU A 750 -23.46 5.21 9.01
CA LEU A 750 -22.16 5.61 9.57
C LEU A 750 -22.25 6.91 10.36
N ILE A 751 -22.86 7.97 9.80
CA ILE A 751 -22.98 9.29 10.44
C ILE A 751 -23.81 9.20 11.74
N VAL A 752 -25.01 8.63 11.66
CA VAL A 752 -25.94 8.51 12.79
C VAL A 752 -25.32 7.70 13.93
N ASN A 753 -24.73 6.55 13.61
CA ASN A 753 -24.12 5.69 14.63
C ASN A 753 -22.85 6.30 15.22
N SER A 754 -22.05 7.01 14.41
CA SER A 754 -20.88 7.76 14.88
C SER A 754 -21.25 8.86 15.87
N ILE A 755 -22.27 9.67 15.55
CA ILE A 755 -22.78 10.75 16.41
C ILE A 755 -23.40 10.16 17.68
N ALA A 756 -24.32 9.20 17.56
CA ALA A 756 -25.01 8.60 18.70
C ALA A 756 -24.05 7.92 19.67
N TYR A 757 -23.02 7.24 19.16
CA TYR A 757 -21.98 6.62 19.98
C TYR A 757 -21.11 7.65 20.70
N SER A 758 -20.69 8.71 19.99
CA SER A 758 -19.87 9.79 20.56
C SER A 758 -20.63 10.62 21.59
N ALA A 759 -21.94 10.83 21.38
CA ALA A 759 -22.80 11.59 22.29
C ALA A 759 -22.87 10.98 23.70
N ILE A 760 -22.58 9.67 23.86
CA ILE A 760 -22.54 9.01 25.17
C ILE A 760 -21.49 9.65 26.09
N ASP A 761 -20.36 10.10 25.54
CA ASP A 761 -19.29 10.73 26.34
C ASP A 761 -19.73 12.06 26.96
N TYR A 762 -20.75 12.70 26.38
CA TYR A 762 -21.26 14.00 26.80
C TYR A 762 -22.54 13.91 27.63
N LYS A 763 -23.07 12.70 27.87
CA LYS A 763 -24.20 12.51 28.77
C LYS A 763 -23.84 12.88 30.21
N ASN A 764 -24.77 13.51 30.92
CA ASN A 764 -24.61 13.87 32.33
C ASN A 764 -24.82 12.66 33.26
N ILE A 765 -23.96 11.64 33.12
CA ILE A 765 -23.97 10.39 33.90
C ILE A 765 -22.54 10.02 34.31
N SER A 766 -22.38 9.10 35.26
CA SER A 766 -21.05 8.69 35.75
C SER A 766 -20.19 8.02 34.66
N PRO A 767 -18.85 8.08 34.76
CA PRO A 767 -17.96 7.41 33.80
C PRO A 767 -18.21 5.90 33.66
N SER A 768 -18.57 5.22 34.75
CA SER A 768 -18.89 3.79 34.72
C SER A 768 -20.15 3.50 33.90
N LEU A 769 -21.17 4.36 33.97
CA LEU A 769 -22.38 4.25 33.17
C LEU A 769 -22.12 4.58 31.69
N LYS A 770 -21.28 5.57 31.38
CA LYS A 770 -20.83 5.87 30.01
C LYS A 770 -20.13 4.65 29.38
N ASN A 771 -19.19 4.06 30.12
CA ASN A 771 -18.47 2.86 29.68
C ASN A 771 -19.41 1.67 29.46
N ARG A 772 -20.40 1.46 30.35
CA ARG A 772 -21.42 0.43 30.16
C ARG A 772 -22.26 0.69 28.91
N ALA A 773 -22.75 1.93 28.73
CA ALA A 773 -23.56 2.31 27.58
C ALA A 773 -22.81 2.11 26.25
N LYS A 774 -21.52 2.47 26.20
CA LYS A 774 -20.68 2.21 25.03
C LYS A 774 -20.45 0.72 24.75
N ARG A 775 -20.24 -0.10 25.79
CA ARG A 775 -20.05 -1.56 25.64
C ARG A 775 -21.32 -2.27 25.17
N THR A 776 -22.49 -1.77 25.53
CA THR A 776 -23.79 -2.35 25.16
C THR A 776 -24.49 -1.57 24.05
N PHE A 777 -23.77 -0.68 23.34
CA PHE A 777 -24.34 0.11 22.27
C PHE A 777 -24.81 -0.81 21.15
N LYS A 778 -26.06 -0.62 20.71
CA LYS A 778 -26.63 -1.30 19.54
C LYS A 778 -26.68 -0.29 18.41
N LEU A 779 -26.25 -0.72 17.23
CA LEU A 779 -26.34 0.11 16.03
C LEU A 779 -27.80 0.46 15.76
N ILE A 780 -28.03 1.74 15.45
CA ILE A 780 -29.29 2.29 15.01
C ILE A 780 -29.50 1.87 13.56
N ASP A 781 -30.63 1.20 13.31
CA ASP A 781 -31.02 0.80 11.97
C ASP A 781 -31.74 1.95 11.28
N VAL A 782 -31.03 2.65 10.39
CA VAL A 782 -31.59 3.78 9.63
C VAL A 782 -32.75 3.37 8.72
N ASN A 783 -32.96 2.07 8.45
CA ASN A 783 -34.14 1.62 7.69
C ASN A 783 -35.47 1.82 8.42
N THR A 784 -35.42 2.06 9.72
CA THR A 784 -36.62 2.34 10.53
C THR A 784 -37.05 3.80 10.46
N PHE A 785 -36.30 4.65 9.77
CA PHE A 785 -36.58 6.09 9.72
C PHE A 785 -37.40 6.47 8.48
N LYS A 786 -38.46 7.26 8.68
CA LYS A 786 -39.22 7.92 7.61
C LYS A 786 -38.51 9.18 7.12
N TYR A 787 -37.77 9.84 8.02
CA TYR A 787 -37.13 11.12 7.76
C TYR A 787 -35.86 11.28 8.60
N ILE A 788 -34.86 11.94 8.02
CA ILE A 788 -33.68 12.38 8.76
C ILE A 788 -33.17 13.71 8.23
N VAL A 789 -32.79 14.60 9.15
CA VAL A 789 -32.07 15.84 8.88
C VAL A 789 -30.86 15.95 9.81
N GLY A 790 -29.76 16.55 9.37
CA GLY A 790 -28.57 16.64 10.20
C GLY A 790 -27.34 17.26 9.54
N ASN A 791 -26.22 17.18 10.25
CA ASN A 791 -24.89 17.52 9.77
C ASN A 791 -23.86 16.55 10.36
N LYS A 792 -22.56 16.79 10.14
CA LYS A 792 -21.49 15.89 10.61
C LYS A 792 -21.43 15.68 12.13
N ASP A 793 -22.05 16.57 12.91
CA ASP A 793 -21.98 16.64 14.37
C ASP A 793 -23.35 16.58 15.06
N TRP A 794 -24.45 16.50 14.31
CA TRP A 794 -25.79 16.36 14.88
C TRP A 794 -26.77 15.71 13.90
N TYR A 795 -27.85 15.12 14.41
CA TYR A 795 -28.98 14.70 13.58
C TYR A 795 -30.29 14.75 14.36
N VAL A 796 -31.40 14.86 13.61
CA VAL A 796 -32.79 14.67 14.06
C VAL A 796 -33.44 13.71 13.07
N ALA A 797 -33.95 12.59 13.56
CA ALA A 797 -34.62 11.57 12.76
C ALA A 797 -36.01 11.27 13.32
N ILE A 798 -36.92 10.88 12.44
CA ILE A 798 -38.28 10.42 12.78
C ILE A 798 -38.39 8.97 12.34
N ASP A 799 -38.68 8.08 13.28
CA ASP A 799 -38.89 6.65 12.99
C ASP A 799 -40.27 6.35 12.40
N ASP A 800 -40.48 5.10 12.01
CA ASP A 800 -41.71 4.61 11.41
C ASP A 800 -42.90 4.62 12.37
N GLN A 801 -42.65 4.73 13.68
CA GLN A 801 -43.66 4.96 14.71
C GLN A 801 -43.76 6.43 15.16
N TYR A 802 -43.18 7.36 14.39
CA TYR A 802 -43.18 8.79 14.64
C TYR A 802 -42.46 9.23 15.93
N ASN A 803 -41.54 8.41 16.46
CA ASN A 803 -40.65 8.84 17.53
C ASN A 803 -39.50 9.68 16.97
N ILE A 804 -39.10 10.70 17.73
CA ILE A 804 -37.96 11.54 17.40
C ILE A 804 -36.68 10.98 18.04
N LEU A 805 -35.70 10.62 17.23
CA LEU A 805 -34.34 10.30 17.67
C LEU A 805 -33.40 11.43 17.28
N ALA A 806 -32.75 12.04 18.27
CA ALA A 806 -31.90 13.20 18.03
C ALA A 806 -30.66 13.18 18.91
N ASN A 807 -29.51 13.55 18.35
CA ASN A 807 -28.25 13.72 19.09
C ASN A 807 -27.44 14.90 18.54
N LEU A 808 -26.66 15.54 19.41
CA LEU A 808 -25.79 16.67 19.09
C LEU A 808 -24.45 16.48 19.81
N LEU A 809 -23.34 16.69 19.09
CA LEU A 809 -22.00 16.77 19.65
C LEU A 809 -21.68 18.22 20.02
N PRO A 810 -21.00 18.47 21.17
CA PRO A 810 -20.80 19.82 21.69
C PRO A 810 -19.57 20.53 21.10
N TYR A 811 -19.11 20.15 19.91
CA TYR A 811 -17.85 20.66 19.33
C TYR A 811 -17.99 22.06 18.76
N ASP A 812 -19.13 22.36 18.14
CA ASP A 812 -19.38 23.61 17.43
C ASP A 812 -20.67 24.28 17.94
N GLU A 813 -20.57 25.52 18.42
CA GLU A 813 -21.73 26.28 18.86
C GLU A 813 -22.72 26.59 17.71
N ARG A 814 -22.24 26.60 16.47
CA ARG A 814 -23.10 26.79 15.28
C ARG A 814 -24.02 25.58 15.09
N ALA A 815 -23.51 24.37 15.29
CA ALA A 815 -24.27 23.11 15.22
C ALA A 815 -25.45 23.09 16.18
N LYS A 816 -25.28 23.66 17.37
CA LYS A 816 -26.35 23.76 18.37
C LYS A 816 -27.54 24.58 17.86
N LYS A 817 -27.28 25.67 17.12
CA LYS A 817 -28.34 26.51 16.55
C LYS A 817 -29.11 25.77 15.45
N GLU A 818 -28.39 25.10 14.56
CA GLU A 818 -28.95 24.24 13.50
C GLU A 818 -29.82 23.14 14.10
N TYR A 819 -29.27 22.37 15.04
CA TYR A 819 -29.95 21.30 15.75
C TYR A 819 -31.26 21.76 16.41
N ILE A 820 -31.23 22.88 17.16
CA ILE A 820 -32.43 23.39 17.85
C ILE A 820 -33.50 23.81 16.85
N LYS A 821 -33.11 24.45 15.73
CA LYS A 821 -34.03 24.86 14.66
C LYS A 821 -34.81 23.66 14.12
N HIS A 822 -34.11 22.59 13.74
CA HIS A 822 -34.73 21.40 13.14
C HIS A 822 -35.49 20.56 14.16
N LEU A 823 -34.98 20.43 15.39
CA LEU A 823 -35.69 19.73 16.46
C LEU A 823 -37.04 20.38 16.79
N ALA A 824 -37.11 21.72 16.74
CA ALA A 824 -38.35 22.45 16.96
C ALA A 824 -39.37 22.28 15.82
N GLN A 825 -38.92 21.94 14.61
CA GLN A 825 -39.76 21.71 13.43
C GLN A 825 -40.29 20.27 13.34
N ALA A 826 -39.60 19.30 13.95
CA ALA A 826 -39.95 17.89 13.88
C ALA A 826 -41.42 17.55 14.27
N PRO A 827 -42.04 18.16 15.31
CA PRO A 827 -43.45 17.89 15.62
C PRO A 827 -44.42 18.30 14.50
N LEU A 828 -44.16 19.43 13.83
CA LEU A 828 -44.97 19.91 12.71
C LEU A 828 -44.82 18.99 11.49
N LEU A 829 -43.61 18.48 11.25
CA LEU A 829 -43.36 17.49 10.20
C LEU A 829 -44.13 16.19 10.46
N ILE A 830 -44.18 15.71 11.70
CA ILE A 830 -44.98 14.53 12.09
C ILE A 830 -46.46 14.77 11.79
N GLU A 831 -47.03 15.92 12.20
CA GLU A 831 -48.44 16.23 11.91
C GLU A 831 -48.76 16.26 10.41
N ASN A 832 -47.83 16.75 9.58
CA ASN A 832 -48.00 16.76 8.13
C ASN A 832 -47.91 15.34 7.55
N MET A 833 -46.94 14.54 7.99
CA MET A 833 -46.80 13.14 7.56
C MET A 833 -48.01 12.29 7.97
N GLU A 834 -48.58 12.50 9.15
CA GLU A 834 -49.80 11.82 9.59
C GLU A 834 -51.02 12.21 8.73
N LYS A 835 -51.16 13.51 8.38
CA LYS A 835 -52.24 13.98 7.51
C LYS A 835 -52.14 13.42 6.09
N GLU A 836 -50.93 13.33 5.55
CA GLU A 836 -50.70 12.70 4.24
C GLU A 836 -51.08 11.22 4.26
N GLU A 837 -50.68 10.44 5.28
CA GLU A 837 -51.08 9.02 5.39
C GLU A 837 -52.60 8.83 5.55
N GLU A 838 -53.28 9.75 6.24
CA GLU A 838 -54.74 9.75 6.36
C GLU A 838 -55.45 10.11 5.03
N GLU A 839 -54.90 11.02 4.21
CA GLU A 839 -55.45 11.36 2.89
C GLU A 839 -55.23 10.29 1.82
N TYR A 840 -54.20 9.45 1.93
CA TYR A 840 -53.92 8.34 1.00
C TYR A 840 -54.54 6.98 1.39
N GLY A 841 -55.35 6.93 2.45
CA GLY A 841 -56.26 5.81 2.72
C GLY A 841 -55.62 4.55 3.30
N ILE A 842 -54.60 4.66 4.15
CA ILE A 842 -54.15 3.54 4.99
C ILE A 842 -54.82 3.64 6.36
N SER A 843 -55.91 2.90 6.56
CA SER A 843 -56.70 2.97 7.79
C SER A 843 -55.91 2.52 9.03
N ARG A 844 -55.96 3.33 10.10
CA ARG A 844 -55.57 2.97 11.48
C ARG A 844 -56.44 1.83 12.03
N GLU A 845 -56.07 0.56 11.78
CA GLU A 845 -56.73 -0.59 12.45
C GLU A 845 -55.82 -1.43 13.37
N ASN A 846 -54.52 -1.15 13.53
CA ASN A 846 -53.63 -2.01 14.35
C ASN A 846 -53.06 -1.41 15.65
N LEU A 847 -53.51 -0.25 16.10
CA LEU A 847 -52.96 0.41 17.31
C LEU A 847 -53.72 0.13 18.63
N SER A 848 -54.44 -0.99 18.75
CA SER A 848 -55.13 -1.37 19.99
C SER A 848 -54.79 -2.76 20.55
N LYS A 849 -53.57 -3.26 20.33
CA LYS A 849 -53.07 -4.44 21.08
C LYS A 849 -51.58 -4.32 21.40
N ASN A 850 -51.28 -3.55 22.45
CA ASN A 850 -50.22 -3.78 23.46
C ASN A 850 -49.94 -2.45 24.17
N LYS A 851 -50.68 -2.20 25.25
CA LYS A 851 -50.25 -1.35 26.36
C LYS A 851 -49.48 -2.20 27.36
#